data_AF-A0A0Q5CWX4-F1
#
_entry.id   AF-A0A0Q5CWX4-F1
#
_cell.length_a   1.000
_cell.length_b   1.000
_cell.length_c   1.000
_cell.angle_alpha   90.00
_cell.angle_beta   90.00
_cell.angle_gamma   90.00
#
_symmetry.space_group_name_H-M   'P 1'
#
loop_
_entity.id
_entity.type
_entity.pdbx_description
1 polymer ?
#
loop_
_entity_poly.entity_id
_entity_poly.type
_entity_poly.pdbx_seq_one_letter_code
_entity_poly.pdbx_strand_id
1 'polypeptide(L)'
;MAFLLLLTEVLLLVTAALASAPLLVPGQTFMPDALYLPAAAFALVLVFSMGALGMYQRQHGREDLHNTLRRILPSFLLGFCLFSLLAMLLPAPQFGRLGSTVFVFGGAAVLLARLVVFTSARSRMLERRLMILGDGAAARDCLDLAGSAGLHRFRVVGCVPVDGEQRQVPPAMLLAPEQSLLALARRHGADEIIVSVSDRRNGAFPVRQLLECAVGGVRVTDAATFFEREACQIRLDSLQPSYLIFGGGFDQSLWRAAVKRSFDLAASACIGVATMPLMVLTALAIRLEDGGPVFYQQERVGRDNRLFQVLKFRSMRIDAEGDGTPTWATEDDPRITRVGRCLRKLRIDELPQMLNVFRGDMSFVGPRPERSYFVEQLGREIGYYNVRHVIKPGITGLAQVRYSYGASVEDAMRKVAEAAKIIENTQRDLNIALMNELAIIFDRLGIDTLEVLQAAGTKWNFLPFRPGLVGGHCIGVDPYYLTHKAEMLGYHPHVILAGRRINDGMAKFVAEKTVKQMVQAGFKLKGCRVNVLGLTFKENCPDLRNSKVADMIHELESYGLQVHVHDPVADGDEALHEYGVKLSSWDELPCAEALISAVAHDELGARPLAQVRDKIAPGGCFIDLKSQFDESVLRASGLSVWRL
;
A
#
# COMPACT_ATOMS: atom_id res chain seq x y z
N MET A 1 -13.84 3.28 13.07
CA MET A 1 -14.94 2.55 12.41
C MET A 1 -15.37 1.31 13.20
N ALA A 2 -14.52 0.29 13.40
CA ALA A 2 -14.91 -0.96 14.08
C ALA A 2 -15.63 -0.80 15.44
N PHE A 3 -15.20 0.13 16.31
CA PHE A 3 -15.88 0.40 17.59
C PHE A 3 -17.29 1.02 17.42
N LEU A 4 -17.47 1.90 16.43
CA LEU A 4 -18.78 2.46 16.09
C LEU A 4 -19.69 1.39 15.49
N LEU A 5 -19.14 0.51 14.64
CA LEU A 5 -19.87 -0.64 14.09
C LEU A 5 -20.33 -1.60 15.19
N LEU A 6 -19.44 -1.92 16.13
CA LEU A 6 -19.73 -2.72 17.33
C LEU A 6 -20.87 -2.10 18.14
N LEU A 7 -20.82 -0.80 18.41
CA LEU A 7 -21.86 -0.07 19.14
C LEU A 7 -23.21 -0.11 18.40
N THR A 8 -23.20 0.12 17.08
CA THR A 8 -24.39 0.05 16.23
C THR A 8 -24.98 -1.36 16.19
N GLU A 9 -24.16 -2.41 16.11
CA GLU A 9 -24.63 -3.80 16.13
C GLU A 9 -25.18 -4.21 17.50
N VAL A 10 -24.56 -3.79 18.62
CA VAL A 10 -25.14 -3.96 19.96
C VAL A 10 -26.52 -3.32 20.03
N LEU A 11 -26.66 -2.07 19.57
CA LEU A 11 -27.94 -1.35 19.58
C LEU A 11 -28.99 -2.05 18.70
N LEU A 12 -28.62 -2.50 17.49
CA LEU A 12 -29.50 -3.22 16.58
C LEU A 12 -29.94 -4.59 17.12
N LEU A 13 -29.08 -5.29 17.85
CA LEU A 13 -29.42 -6.57 18.46
C LEU A 13 -30.32 -6.42 19.68
N VAL A 14 -30.12 -5.38 20.48
CA VAL A 14 -31.04 -5.02 21.57
C VAL A 14 -32.42 -4.62 21.00
N THR A 15 -32.48 -3.76 19.98
CA THR A 15 -33.76 -3.36 19.37
C THR A 15 -34.46 -4.49 18.64
N ALA A 16 -33.73 -5.35 17.92
CA ALA A 16 -34.28 -6.57 17.32
C ALA A 16 -34.85 -7.51 18.39
N ALA A 17 -34.20 -7.64 19.55
CA ALA A 17 -34.71 -8.47 20.63
C ALA A 17 -36.00 -7.91 21.23
N LEU A 18 -36.05 -6.61 21.53
CA LEU A 18 -37.27 -5.93 22.00
C LEU A 18 -38.41 -6.00 20.98
N ALA A 19 -38.11 -5.85 19.68
CA ALA A 19 -39.09 -5.93 18.60
C ALA A 19 -39.60 -7.37 18.35
N SER A 20 -38.83 -8.40 18.71
CA SER A 20 -39.25 -9.80 18.56
C SER A 20 -40.22 -10.27 19.65
N ALA A 21 -40.23 -9.63 20.82
CA ALA A 21 -41.01 -10.07 21.98
C ALA A 21 -42.54 -10.08 21.78
N PRO A 22 -43.19 -9.09 21.12
CA PRO A 22 -44.64 -9.11 20.89
C PRO A 22 -45.12 -10.27 20.00
N LEU A 23 -44.25 -10.84 19.18
CA LEU A 23 -44.56 -11.95 18.26
C LEU A 23 -44.54 -13.32 18.94
N LEU A 24 -43.94 -13.42 20.14
CA LEU A 24 -43.77 -14.68 20.86
C LEU A 24 -44.92 -15.02 21.81
N VAL A 25 -45.66 -14.01 22.30
CA VAL A 25 -46.81 -14.19 23.19
C VAL A 25 -47.91 -13.17 22.84
N PRO A 26 -48.77 -13.47 21.83
CA PRO A 26 -49.89 -12.59 21.51
C PRO A 26 -50.86 -12.50 22.69
N GLY A 27 -51.18 -11.27 23.12
CA GLY A 27 -52.20 -10.98 24.15
C GLY A 27 -51.70 -10.67 25.56
N GLN A 28 -50.39 -10.64 25.84
CA GLN A 28 -49.87 -10.13 27.12
C GLN A 28 -49.40 -8.68 27.04
N THR A 29 -49.72 -7.88 28.06
CA THR A 29 -49.17 -6.53 28.27
C THR A 29 -47.69 -6.64 28.66
N PHE A 30 -46.81 -6.45 27.68
CA PHE A 30 -45.36 -6.43 27.91
C PHE A 30 -44.96 -5.16 28.68
N MET A 31 -44.34 -5.34 29.85
CA MET A 31 -43.54 -4.31 30.51
C MET A 31 -42.15 -4.27 29.86
N PRO A 32 -41.75 -3.17 29.18
CA PRO A 32 -40.46 -3.09 28.49
C PRO A 32 -39.27 -3.36 29.42
N ASP A 33 -39.39 -2.91 30.67
CA ASP A 33 -38.37 -3.00 31.72
C ASP A 33 -37.87 -4.44 31.95
N ALA A 34 -38.75 -5.44 31.84
CA ALA A 34 -38.42 -6.84 32.04
C ALA A 34 -37.67 -7.50 30.87
N LEU A 35 -37.52 -6.81 29.73
CA LEU A 35 -36.86 -7.32 28.52
C LEU A 35 -35.47 -6.72 28.29
N TYR A 36 -35.13 -5.56 28.89
CA TYR A 36 -33.83 -4.93 28.66
C TYR A 36 -32.64 -5.81 29.07
N LEU A 37 -32.73 -6.50 30.21
CA LEU A 37 -31.65 -7.35 30.70
C LEU A 37 -31.43 -8.60 29.80
N PRO A 38 -32.46 -9.39 29.43
CA PRO A 38 -32.32 -10.44 28.42
C PRO A 38 -31.84 -9.94 27.05
N ALA A 39 -32.35 -8.80 26.58
CA ALA A 39 -31.95 -8.22 25.29
C ALA A 39 -30.48 -7.77 25.28
N ALA A 40 -30.01 -7.15 26.35
CA ALA A 40 -28.60 -6.78 26.52
C ALA A 40 -27.70 -8.03 26.61
N ALA A 41 -28.11 -9.06 27.35
CA ALA A 41 -27.38 -10.32 27.43
C ALA A 41 -27.31 -11.06 26.07
N PHE A 42 -28.40 -11.08 25.32
CA PHE A 42 -28.45 -11.61 23.94
C PHE A 42 -27.46 -10.87 23.04
N ALA A 43 -27.51 -9.53 23.02
CA ALA A 43 -26.60 -8.72 22.23
C ALA A 43 -25.13 -8.96 22.61
N LEU A 44 -24.80 -9.02 23.90
CA LEU A 44 -23.44 -9.30 24.38
C LEU A 44 -22.94 -10.68 23.98
N VAL A 45 -23.75 -11.73 24.13
CA VAL A 45 -23.39 -13.10 23.74
C VAL A 45 -23.17 -13.22 22.24
N LEU A 46 -24.04 -12.61 21.44
CA LEU A 46 -23.95 -12.69 19.98
C LEU A 46 -22.78 -11.87 19.43
N VAL A 47 -22.51 -10.69 20.01
CA VAL A 47 -21.32 -9.88 19.71
C VAL A 47 -20.03 -10.59 20.14
N PHE A 48 -20.01 -11.26 21.29
CA PHE A 48 -18.89 -12.10 21.70
C PHE A 48 -18.64 -13.23 20.69
N SER A 49 -19.69 -13.92 20.26
CA SER A 49 -19.61 -14.99 19.24
C SER A 49 -19.08 -14.47 17.89
N MET A 50 -19.63 -13.36 17.40
CA MET A 50 -19.15 -12.68 16.19
C MET A 50 -17.67 -12.26 16.32
N GLY A 51 -17.24 -11.78 17.49
CA GLY A 51 -15.85 -11.47 17.77
C GLY A 51 -14.93 -12.68 17.76
N ALA A 52 -15.36 -13.79 18.39
CA ALA A 52 -14.60 -15.04 18.44
C ALA A 52 -14.37 -15.63 17.05
N LEU A 53 -15.35 -15.51 16.14
CA LEU A 53 -15.28 -15.97 14.75
C LEU A 53 -14.80 -14.90 13.75
N GLY A 54 -14.24 -13.80 14.24
CA GLY A 54 -13.51 -12.84 13.41
C GLY A 54 -14.37 -11.92 12.54
N MET A 55 -15.63 -11.65 12.92
CA MET A 55 -16.46 -10.59 12.31
C MET A 55 -15.95 -9.16 12.62
N TYR A 56 -15.09 -9.03 13.63
CA TYR A 56 -14.40 -7.79 14.01
C TYR A 56 -12.88 -7.86 13.81
N GLN A 57 -12.36 -9.00 13.33
CA GLN A 57 -10.93 -9.14 13.02
C GLN A 57 -10.62 -8.48 11.69
N ARG A 58 -9.69 -7.52 11.72
CA ARG A 58 -9.15 -6.84 10.54
C ARG A 58 -8.29 -7.82 9.73
N GLN A 59 -8.86 -8.44 8.70
CA GLN A 59 -8.10 -9.18 7.70
C GLN A 59 -7.69 -8.27 6.54
N HIS A 60 -6.53 -8.55 5.92
CA HIS A 60 -5.96 -7.79 4.80
C HIS A 60 -6.69 -8.08 3.47
N GLY A 61 -7.99 -7.84 3.43
CA GLY A 61 -8.81 -8.04 2.23
C GLY A 61 -10.10 -7.24 2.32
N ARG A 62 -10.65 -6.87 1.16
CA ARG A 62 -11.97 -6.22 1.08
C ARG A 62 -13.01 -7.11 1.78
N GLU A 63 -13.82 -6.53 2.66
CA GLU A 63 -15.04 -7.21 3.13
C GLU A 63 -15.90 -7.52 1.91
N ASP A 64 -16.03 -8.80 1.60
CA ASP A 64 -16.83 -9.31 0.49
C ASP A 64 -18.09 -9.95 1.05
N LEU A 65 -19.22 -9.78 0.34
CA LEU A 65 -20.54 -10.25 0.78
C LEU A 65 -20.51 -11.76 1.06
N HIS A 66 -19.80 -12.51 0.23
CA HIS A 66 -19.59 -13.96 0.37
C HIS A 66 -18.83 -14.33 1.65
N ASN A 67 -17.77 -13.59 1.98
CA ASN A 67 -16.97 -13.81 3.18
C ASN A 67 -17.73 -13.40 4.46
N THR A 68 -18.56 -12.37 4.39
CA THR A 68 -19.44 -11.93 5.49
C THR A 68 -20.51 -12.99 5.77
N LEU A 69 -21.21 -13.49 4.74
CA LEU A 69 -22.21 -14.56 4.88
C LEU A 69 -21.63 -15.84 5.51
N ARG A 70 -20.42 -16.24 5.06
CA ARG A 70 -19.69 -17.41 5.61
C ARG A 70 -19.32 -17.29 7.10
N ARG A 71 -19.26 -16.08 7.67
CA ARG A 71 -18.96 -15.84 9.10
C ARG A 71 -20.19 -15.59 9.96
N ILE A 72 -21.22 -14.94 9.40
CA ILE A 72 -22.49 -14.71 10.11
C ILE A 72 -23.10 -16.04 10.55
N LEU A 73 -23.25 -17.01 9.64
CA LEU A 73 -23.92 -18.28 9.96
C LEU A 73 -23.30 -19.03 11.17
N PRO A 74 -21.99 -19.34 11.21
CA PRO A 74 -21.39 -19.98 12.38
C PRO A 74 -21.41 -19.08 13.64
N SER A 75 -21.36 -17.76 13.49
CA SER A 75 -21.46 -16.82 14.63
C SER A 75 -22.83 -16.84 15.29
N PHE A 76 -23.90 -16.96 14.49
CA PHE A 76 -25.25 -17.07 15.02
C PHE A 76 -25.50 -18.44 15.67
N LEU A 77 -24.96 -19.53 15.11
CA LEU A 77 -25.01 -20.86 15.71
C LEU A 77 -24.29 -20.92 17.08
N LEU A 78 -23.06 -20.41 17.16
CA LEU A 78 -22.32 -20.36 18.44
C LEU A 78 -23.01 -19.43 19.45
N GLY A 79 -23.56 -18.30 19.01
CA GLY A 79 -24.33 -17.39 19.86
C GLY A 79 -25.61 -18.04 20.42
N PHE A 80 -26.31 -18.85 19.61
CA PHE A 80 -27.48 -19.61 20.02
C PHE A 80 -27.16 -20.61 21.13
N CYS A 81 -26.08 -21.39 20.99
CA CYS A 81 -25.64 -22.34 22.01
C CYS A 81 -25.26 -21.64 23.33
N LEU A 82 -24.48 -20.55 23.26
CA LEU A 82 -24.04 -19.80 24.43
C LEU A 82 -25.19 -19.10 25.16
N PHE A 83 -26.16 -18.53 24.42
CA PHE A 83 -27.31 -17.86 25.03
C PHE A 83 -28.28 -18.86 25.66
N SER A 84 -28.48 -20.02 25.03
CA SER A 84 -29.26 -21.12 25.59
C SER A 84 -28.64 -21.64 26.90
N LEU A 85 -27.32 -21.81 26.93
CA LEU A 85 -26.60 -22.19 28.16
C LEU A 85 -26.73 -21.12 29.25
N LEU A 86 -26.63 -19.83 28.91
CA LEU A 86 -26.82 -18.73 29.86
C LEU A 86 -28.24 -18.73 30.45
N ALA A 87 -29.27 -19.00 29.64
CA ALA A 87 -30.66 -19.10 30.07
C ALA A 87 -30.93 -20.33 30.97
N MET A 88 -30.12 -21.38 30.90
CA MET A 88 -30.17 -22.51 31.84
C MET A 88 -29.47 -22.21 33.18
N LEU A 89 -28.43 -21.37 33.17
CA LEU A 89 -27.61 -21.06 34.35
C LEU A 89 -28.16 -19.89 35.19
N LEU A 90 -28.86 -18.93 34.57
CA LEU A 90 -29.49 -17.81 35.26
C LEU A 90 -30.98 -18.10 35.52
N PRO A 91 -31.45 -18.20 36.77
CA PRO A 91 -32.81 -18.64 37.12
C PRO A 91 -33.89 -17.57 36.88
N ALA A 92 -33.71 -16.67 35.91
CA ALA A 92 -34.62 -15.56 35.62
C ALA A 92 -35.58 -15.93 34.46
N PRO A 93 -36.91 -15.98 34.68
CA PRO A 93 -37.89 -16.36 33.65
C PRO A 93 -37.98 -15.36 32.48
N GLN A 94 -37.26 -14.26 32.57
CA GLN A 94 -37.11 -13.23 31.55
C GLN A 94 -36.29 -13.74 30.34
N PHE A 95 -35.29 -14.61 30.56
CA PHE A 95 -34.40 -15.11 29.51
C PHE A 95 -35.10 -16.13 28.60
N GLY A 96 -35.92 -17.01 29.17
CA GLY A 96 -36.71 -17.99 28.41
C GLY A 96 -37.83 -17.39 27.55
N ARG A 97 -38.12 -16.08 27.67
CA ARG A 97 -39.10 -15.39 26.82
C ARG A 97 -38.55 -15.03 25.44
N LEU A 98 -37.23 -14.91 25.27
CA LEU A 98 -36.61 -14.65 23.97
C LEU A 98 -36.40 -15.98 23.24
N GLY A 99 -37.41 -16.40 22.46
CA GLY A 99 -37.36 -17.62 21.64
C GLY A 99 -36.45 -17.50 20.42
N SER A 100 -36.36 -18.56 19.61
CA SER A 100 -35.49 -18.63 18.42
C SER A 100 -35.74 -17.54 17.37
N THR A 101 -36.91 -16.89 17.37
CA THR A 101 -37.21 -15.73 16.52
C THR A 101 -36.24 -14.56 16.74
N VAL A 102 -35.70 -14.41 17.96
CA VAL A 102 -34.72 -13.34 18.29
C VAL A 102 -33.47 -13.42 17.39
N PHE A 103 -33.04 -14.64 17.04
CA PHE A 103 -31.89 -14.89 16.17
C PHE A 103 -32.19 -14.58 14.70
N VAL A 104 -33.44 -14.76 14.26
CA VAL A 104 -33.87 -14.43 12.89
C VAL A 104 -33.88 -12.91 12.69
N PHE A 105 -34.53 -12.17 13.60
CA PHE A 105 -34.56 -10.71 13.54
C PHE A 105 -33.16 -10.10 13.75
N GLY A 106 -32.38 -10.60 14.70
CA GLY A 106 -30.99 -10.18 14.90
C GLY A 106 -30.12 -10.46 13.67
N GLY A 107 -30.32 -11.59 12.98
CA GLY A 107 -29.61 -11.97 11.77
C GLY A 107 -29.91 -11.03 10.61
N ALA A 108 -31.19 -10.73 10.38
CA ALA A 108 -31.62 -9.77 9.37
C ALA A 108 -31.08 -8.35 9.67
N ALA A 109 -31.13 -7.91 10.93
CA ALA A 109 -30.64 -6.58 11.34
C ALA A 109 -29.13 -6.43 11.15
N VAL A 110 -28.32 -7.43 11.55
CA VAL A 110 -26.87 -7.44 11.34
C VAL A 110 -26.52 -7.51 9.85
N LEU A 111 -27.22 -8.33 9.07
CA LEU A 111 -27.00 -8.42 7.62
C LEU A 111 -27.32 -7.09 6.92
N LEU A 112 -28.43 -6.45 7.26
CA LEU A 112 -28.81 -5.14 6.72
C LEU A 112 -27.78 -4.06 7.12
N ALA A 113 -27.34 -4.03 8.37
CA ALA A 113 -26.32 -3.09 8.83
C ALA A 113 -24.99 -3.29 8.09
N ARG A 114 -24.56 -4.53 7.86
CA ARG A 114 -23.37 -4.84 7.05
C ARG A 114 -23.54 -4.41 5.59
N LEU A 115 -24.72 -4.58 4.99
CA LEU A 115 -25.01 -4.08 3.63
C LEU A 115 -25.00 -2.54 3.56
N VAL A 116 -25.54 -1.85 4.56
CA VAL A 116 -25.51 -0.37 4.66
C VAL A 116 -24.07 0.12 4.87
N VAL A 117 -23.28 -0.52 5.73
CA VAL A 117 -21.87 -0.17 5.97
C VAL A 117 -21.02 -0.44 4.74
N PHE A 118 -21.26 -1.54 4.03
CA PHE A 118 -20.60 -1.88 2.76
C PHE A 118 -20.92 -0.88 1.64
N THR A 119 -22.18 -0.47 1.49
CA THR A 119 -22.59 0.55 0.50
C THR A 119 -22.10 1.94 0.89
N SER A 120 -22.11 2.30 2.17
CA SER A 120 -21.60 3.58 2.68
C SER A 120 -20.07 3.70 2.57
N ALA A 121 -19.32 2.63 2.88
CA ALA A 121 -17.87 2.59 2.72
C ALA A 121 -17.41 2.61 1.24
N ARG A 122 -18.32 2.29 0.30
CA ARG A 122 -18.10 2.51 -1.14
C ARG A 122 -18.27 3.97 -1.56
N SER A 123 -18.94 4.81 -0.76
CA SER A 123 -19.15 6.23 -1.06
C SER A 123 -17.84 7.04 -1.05
N ARG A 124 -17.71 7.99 -1.97
CA ARG A 124 -16.54 8.87 -2.12
C ARG A 124 -16.41 9.91 -1.00
N MET A 125 -17.43 10.12 -0.16
CA MET A 125 -17.42 11.17 0.88
C MET A 125 -16.56 10.85 2.12
N LEU A 126 -16.02 9.63 2.24
CA LEU A 126 -15.23 9.19 3.40
C LEU A 126 -13.74 8.95 3.07
N GLU A 127 -13.29 9.38 1.90
CA GLU A 127 -11.90 9.25 1.44
C GLU A 127 -11.02 10.39 1.98
N ARG A 128 -10.00 10.08 2.78
CA ARG A 128 -9.06 11.06 3.34
C ARG A 128 -7.91 11.35 2.39
N ARG A 129 -7.51 12.62 2.29
CA ARG A 129 -6.50 13.08 1.34
C ARG A 129 -5.16 13.25 2.06
N LEU A 130 -4.23 12.35 1.76
CA LEU A 130 -2.88 12.34 2.35
C LEU A 130 -1.89 13.06 1.44
N MET A 131 -1.04 13.89 2.03
CA MET A 131 0.23 14.31 1.45
C MET A 131 1.35 13.58 2.18
N ILE A 132 2.51 13.43 1.57
CA ILE A 132 3.69 12.81 2.16
C ILE A 132 4.85 13.81 2.01
N LEU A 133 5.89 13.73 2.85
CA LEU A 133 7.08 14.57 2.81
C LEU A 133 8.33 13.69 2.91
N GLY A 134 9.24 13.86 1.96
CA GLY A 134 10.36 12.97 1.70
C GLY A 134 10.10 12.06 0.50
N ASP A 135 11.18 11.68 -0.18
CA ASP A 135 11.13 10.81 -1.34
C ASP A 135 12.03 9.56 -1.29
N GLY A 136 12.55 9.20 -0.12
CA GLY A 136 13.26 7.94 0.12
C GLY A 136 12.39 6.68 0.24
N ALA A 137 13.01 5.57 0.64
CA ALA A 137 12.39 4.26 0.81
C ALA A 137 11.23 4.23 1.82
N ALA A 138 11.33 4.97 2.94
CA ALA A 138 10.26 5.04 3.93
C ALA A 138 9.00 5.75 3.39
N ALA A 139 9.20 6.73 2.50
CA ALA A 139 8.13 7.43 1.81
C ALA A 139 7.50 6.54 0.72
N ARG A 140 8.36 5.73 0.06
CA ARG A 140 8.09 4.43 -0.58
C ARG A 140 6.96 3.69 0.10
N ASP A 141 7.34 3.11 1.24
CA ASP A 141 6.51 2.16 1.93
C ASP A 141 5.27 2.82 2.58
N CYS A 142 5.35 4.08 3.02
CA CYS A 142 4.18 4.82 3.54
C CYS A 142 3.09 4.90 2.49
N LEU A 143 3.48 5.24 1.28
CA LEU A 143 2.59 5.30 0.16
C LEU A 143 2.11 3.85 -0.16
N ASP A 144 2.97 2.81 -0.10
CA ASP A 144 2.56 1.40 -0.37
C ASP A 144 1.52 0.89 0.65
N LEU A 145 1.62 1.32 1.91
CA LEU A 145 0.60 1.11 2.94
C LEU A 145 -0.66 1.95 2.71
N ALA A 146 -0.52 3.17 2.18
CA ALA A 146 -1.61 4.13 2.01
C ALA A 146 -2.72 3.67 1.05
N GLY A 147 -2.60 2.49 0.44
CA GLY A 147 -3.82 1.78 0.09
C GLY A 147 -3.75 0.26 0.01
N SER A 148 -2.77 -0.44 0.60
CA SER A 148 -2.77 -1.91 0.69
C SER A 148 -3.81 -2.40 1.68
N ALA A 149 -5.07 -2.20 1.26
CA ALA A 149 -6.31 -2.21 2.02
C ALA A 149 -6.12 -1.78 3.49
N GLY A 150 -5.55 -0.59 3.69
CA GLY A 150 -5.55 0.09 4.98
C GLY A 150 -6.98 0.33 5.49
N LEU A 151 -7.10 0.72 6.75
CA LEU A 151 -8.37 0.77 7.47
C LEU A 151 -9.31 1.89 7.04
N HIS A 152 -8.74 2.84 6.34
CA HIS A 152 -9.41 3.98 5.77
C HIS A 152 -9.00 4.04 4.30
N ARG A 153 -9.94 4.45 3.45
CA ARG A 153 -9.59 4.83 2.08
C ARG A 153 -8.80 6.12 2.15
N PHE A 154 -7.51 6.02 1.87
CA PHE A 154 -6.68 7.18 1.64
C PHE A 154 -6.52 7.41 0.14
N ARG A 155 -6.47 8.68 -0.21
CA ARG A 155 -6.02 9.15 -1.50
C ARG A 155 -4.74 9.94 -1.26
N VAL A 156 -3.60 9.34 -1.57
CA VAL A 156 -2.35 10.09 -1.59
C VAL A 156 -2.42 11.09 -2.73
N VAL A 157 -2.38 12.37 -2.40
CA VAL A 157 -2.39 13.49 -3.35
C VAL A 157 -0.96 13.84 -3.79
N GLY A 158 0.04 13.49 -2.97
CA GLY A 158 1.43 13.35 -3.39
C GLY A 158 2.45 13.48 -2.25
N CYS A 159 3.67 13.03 -2.51
CA CYS A 159 4.89 13.30 -1.75
C CYS A 159 5.50 14.65 -2.14
N VAL A 160 6.08 15.38 -1.19
CA VAL A 160 6.96 16.53 -1.46
C VAL A 160 8.40 16.04 -1.33
N PRO A 161 9.30 16.23 -2.32
CA PRO A 161 10.67 15.75 -2.25
C PRO A 161 11.48 16.49 -1.18
N VAL A 162 12.51 15.85 -0.62
CA VAL A 162 13.43 16.47 0.34
C VAL A 162 14.87 16.01 0.06
N ASP A 163 15.80 16.97 -0.05
CA ASP A 163 17.18 16.68 -0.40
C ASP A 163 17.89 15.81 0.65
N GLY A 164 18.65 14.83 0.18
CA GLY A 164 19.52 13.97 1.02
C GLY A 164 19.18 12.48 1.01
N GLU A 165 18.06 12.05 0.41
CA GLU A 165 17.69 10.63 0.28
C GLU A 165 17.77 10.14 -1.17
N GLN A 166 18.08 8.85 -1.37
CA GLN A 166 17.94 8.24 -2.70
C GLN A 166 16.46 8.04 -3.02
N ARG A 167 15.99 8.72 -4.08
CA ARG A 167 14.60 8.70 -4.52
C ARG A 167 14.12 7.28 -4.86
N GLN A 168 13.17 6.80 -4.08
CA GLN A 168 12.37 5.60 -4.37
C GLN A 168 10.87 5.92 -4.42
N VAL A 169 10.47 7.04 -3.80
CA VAL A 169 9.19 7.69 -4.00
C VAL A 169 9.09 8.33 -5.35
N PRO A 170 7.85 8.63 -5.73
CA PRO A 170 7.59 8.62 -7.11
C PRO A 170 7.23 10.08 -7.64
N PRO A 171 7.69 10.56 -8.84
CA PRO A 171 7.32 11.87 -9.47
C PRO A 171 5.90 12.36 -9.91
N ALA A 172 4.86 11.60 -10.30
CA ALA A 172 3.58 12.24 -10.78
C ALA A 172 2.86 13.06 -9.72
N MET A 173 3.24 12.70 -8.50
CA MET A 173 2.85 13.21 -7.23
C MET A 173 4.13 13.23 -6.37
N LEU A 174 5.31 13.41 -6.97
CA LEU A 174 6.18 14.43 -6.40
C LEU A 174 5.45 15.73 -6.68
N LEU A 175 5.23 16.48 -5.62
CA LEU A 175 4.60 17.77 -5.66
C LEU A 175 5.72 18.79 -5.74
N ALA A 176 5.68 19.64 -6.76
CA ALA A 176 6.71 20.65 -6.99
C ALA A 176 6.83 21.56 -5.75
N PRO A 177 8.02 21.71 -5.14
CA PRO A 177 8.22 22.47 -3.89
C PRO A 177 8.19 24.00 -4.10
N GLU A 178 7.58 24.47 -5.18
CA GLU A 178 7.56 25.87 -5.65
C GLU A 178 6.74 26.82 -4.77
N GLN A 179 5.99 26.29 -3.79
CA GLN A 179 5.12 27.05 -2.89
C GLN A 179 5.25 26.53 -1.46
N SER A 180 4.86 27.34 -0.47
CA SER A 180 4.86 26.90 0.93
C SER A 180 3.98 25.66 1.11
N LEU A 181 4.43 24.74 1.95
CA LEU A 181 3.80 23.43 2.17
C LEU A 181 2.30 23.55 2.53
N LEU A 182 1.88 24.61 3.24
CA LEU A 182 0.48 24.87 3.57
C LEU A 182 -0.35 25.32 2.36
N ALA A 183 0.19 26.18 1.49
CA ALA A 183 -0.50 26.59 0.26
C ALA A 183 -0.72 25.38 -0.64
N LEU A 184 0.28 24.51 -0.72
CA LEU A 184 0.23 23.29 -1.49
C LEU A 184 -0.77 22.28 -0.90
N ALA A 185 -0.75 22.07 0.43
CA ALA A 185 -1.75 21.26 1.12
C ALA A 185 -3.19 21.75 0.88
N ARG A 186 -3.44 23.07 0.96
CA ARG A 186 -4.77 23.65 0.70
C ARG A 186 -5.21 23.51 -0.75
N ARG A 187 -4.33 23.82 -1.72
CA ARG A 187 -4.60 23.67 -3.16
C ARG A 187 -4.98 22.23 -3.51
N HIS A 188 -4.33 21.27 -2.88
CA HIS A 188 -4.55 19.84 -3.08
C HIS A 188 -5.61 19.25 -2.14
N GLY A 189 -6.22 20.07 -1.26
CA GLY A 189 -7.20 19.64 -0.27
C GLY A 189 -6.69 18.48 0.59
N ALA A 190 -5.44 18.51 1.02
CA ALA A 190 -4.86 17.49 1.89
C ALA A 190 -5.28 17.71 3.34
N ASP A 191 -5.86 16.68 3.95
CA ASP A 191 -6.28 16.68 5.36
C ASP A 191 -5.09 16.42 6.29
N GLU A 192 -4.07 15.74 5.78
CA GLU A 192 -2.94 15.21 6.55
C GLU A 192 -1.66 15.11 5.71
N ILE A 193 -0.50 15.38 6.31
CA ILE A 193 0.86 15.30 5.75
C ILE A 193 1.65 14.27 6.57
N ILE A 194 2.21 13.25 5.91
CA ILE A 194 3.03 12.19 6.53
C ILE A 194 4.51 12.48 6.29
N VAL A 195 5.30 12.60 7.35
CA VAL A 195 6.72 12.92 7.29
C VAL A 195 7.56 11.65 7.33
N SER A 196 8.15 11.31 6.19
CA SER A 196 8.90 10.07 5.94
C SER A 196 10.40 10.24 5.75
N VAL A 197 10.91 11.48 5.82
CA VAL A 197 12.35 11.77 5.74
C VAL A 197 13.10 11.10 6.90
N SER A 198 14.12 10.32 6.58
CA SER A 198 14.98 9.57 7.51
C SER A 198 16.08 10.46 8.11
N ASP A 199 16.78 11.24 7.28
CA ASP A 199 17.78 12.21 7.74
C ASP A 199 17.17 13.62 7.84
N ARG A 200 17.02 14.10 9.08
CA ARG A 200 16.45 15.41 9.39
C ARG A 200 17.51 16.44 9.81
N ARG A 201 18.79 16.09 9.72
CA ARG A 201 19.92 16.91 10.23
C ARG A 201 20.63 17.70 9.14
N ASN A 202 20.53 17.30 7.86
CA ASN A 202 21.20 17.93 6.72
C ASN A 202 20.61 19.30 6.29
N GLY A 203 19.92 20.02 7.17
CA GLY A 203 19.39 21.37 6.91
C GLY A 203 18.19 21.46 5.95
N ALA A 204 18.01 20.50 5.05
CA ALA A 204 16.92 20.45 4.06
C ALA A 204 15.52 20.17 4.65
N PHE A 205 15.42 19.82 5.93
CA PHE A 205 14.15 19.42 6.56
C PHE A 205 13.26 20.65 6.93
N PRO A 206 12.07 20.84 6.32
CA PRO A 206 11.34 22.11 6.38
C PRO A 206 10.45 22.28 7.62
N VAL A 207 11.06 22.26 8.82
CA VAL A 207 10.38 22.32 10.13
C VAL A 207 9.36 23.47 10.22
N ARG A 208 9.75 24.68 9.77
CA ARG A 208 8.89 25.88 9.85
C ARG A 208 7.62 25.73 9.00
N GLN A 209 7.73 25.20 7.78
CA GLN A 209 6.56 25.03 6.91
C GLN A 209 5.61 23.94 7.42
N LEU A 210 6.14 22.90 8.09
CA LEU A 210 5.31 21.88 8.76
C LEU A 210 4.54 22.46 9.96
N LEU A 211 5.13 23.38 10.72
CA LEU A 211 4.42 24.10 11.80
C LEU A 211 3.32 25.01 11.22
N GLU A 212 3.61 25.71 10.12
CA GLU A 212 2.62 26.52 9.41
C GLU A 212 1.46 25.64 8.87
N CYS A 213 1.72 24.43 8.37
CA CYS A 213 0.68 23.44 8.04
C CYS A 213 -0.20 23.07 9.23
N ALA A 214 0.42 22.72 10.36
CA ALA A 214 -0.28 22.28 11.56
C ALA A 214 -1.19 23.36 12.15
N VAL A 215 -0.71 24.60 12.24
CA VAL A 215 -1.52 25.76 12.66
C VAL A 215 -2.58 26.12 11.61
N GLY A 216 -2.27 25.93 10.33
CA GLY A 216 -3.17 26.14 9.20
C GLY A 216 -4.32 25.13 9.04
N GLY A 217 -4.40 24.13 9.93
CA GLY A 217 -5.47 23.13 10.00
C GLY A 217 -5.15 21.78 9.34
N VAL A 218 -3.97 21.62 8.73
CA VAL A 218 -3.54 20.39 8.07
C VAL A 218 -2.75 19.53 9.06
N ARG A 219 -3.20 18.30 9.31
CA ARG A 219 -2.55 17.42 10.30
C ARG A 219 -1.16 17.04 9.83
N VAL A 220 -0.13 17.16 10.67
CA VAL A 220 1.21 16.61 10.39
C VAL A 220 1.41 15.36 11.23
N THR A 221 1.98 14.30 10.67
CA THR A 221 2.15 12.99 11.32
C THR A 221 3.43 12.32 10.83
N ASP A 222 4.13 11.56 11.66
CA ASP A 222 5.37 10.87 11.28
C ASP A 222 5.06 9.55 10.53
N ALA A 223 5.93 9.14 9.61
CA ALA A 223 5.84 7.86 8.91
C ALA A 223 5.72 6.67 9.87
N ALA A 224 6.49 6.63 10.96
CA ALA A 224 6.38 5.56 11.95
C ALA A 224 4.99 5.54 12.61
N THR A 225 4.41 6.72 12.89
CA THR A 225 3.04 6.85 13.40
C THR A 225 2.00 6.41 12.40
N PHE A 226 2.19 6.72 11.11
CA PHE A 226 1.29 6.31 10.04
C PHE A 226 1.27 4.78 9.87
N PHE A 227 2.45 4.16 9.86
CA PHE A 227 2.59 2.70 9.87
C PHE A 227 1.92 2.04 11.08
N GLU A 228 2.14 2.58 12.28
CA GLU A 228 1.53 2.04 13.50
C GLU A 228 0.00 2.17 13.46
N ARG A 229 -0.51 3.30 12.96
CA ARG A 229 -1.95 3.58 12.87
C ARG A 229 -2.67 2.69 11.86
N GLU A 230 -2.11 2.52 10.67
CA GLU A 230 -2.79 1.86 9.53
C GLU A 230 -2.43 0.38 9.36
N ALA A 231 -1.17 0.00 9.52
CA ALA A 231 -0.75 -1.42 9.44
C ALA A 231 -0.84 -2.15 10.79
N CYS A 232 -0.94 -1.42 11.90
CA CYS A 232 -0.67 -1.94 13.25
C CYS A 232 0.71 -2.62 13.33
N GLN A 233 1.70 -2.05 12.64
CA GLN A 233 3.07 -2.53 12.55
C GLN A 233 4.03 -1.36 12.81
N ILE A 234 5.15 -1.65 13.48
CA ILE A 234 6.24 -0.71 13.67
C ILE A 234 7.32 -1.06 12.65
N ARG A 235 7.72 -0.10 11.81
CA ARG A 235 8.84 -0.26 10.88
C ARG A 235 10.15 0.01 11.62
N LEU A 236 11.00 -1.00 11.66
CA LEU A 236 12.26 -0.98 12.42
C LEU A 236 13.36 -0.20 11.68
N ASP A 237 13.37 -0.28 10.34
CA ASP A 237 14.35 0.37 9.47
C ASP A 237 14.25 1.91 9.49
N SER A 238 13.05 2.43 9.74
CA SER A 238 12.75 3.87 9.81
C SER A 238 12.63 4.39 11.25
N LEU A 239 13.01 3.59 12.26
CA LEU A 239 12.75 3.90 13.66
C LEU A 239 13.78 4.89 14.23
N GLN A 240 13.36 6.16 14.37
CA GLN A 240 14.19 7.18 15.03
C GLN A 240 14.06 7.10 16.56
N PRO A 241 15.15 7.31 17.34
CA PRO A 241 15.09 7.32 18.81
C PRO A 241 14.06 8.30 19.38
N SER A 242 13.89 9.45 18.73
CA SER A 242 12.89 10.45 19.10
C SER A 242 11.45 9.95 19.00
N TYR A 243 11.15 9.03 18.06
CA TYR A 243 9.82 8.43 17.97
C TYR A 243 9.50 7.58 19.21
N LEU A 244 10.48 6.81 19.70
CA LEU A 244 10.33 6.02 20.91
C LEU A 244 10.24 6.88 22.19
N ILE A 245 10.94 8.01 22.22
CA ILE A 245 10.99 8.88 23.41
C ILE A 245 9.77 9.81 23.51
N PHE A 246 9.30 10.36 22.39
CA PHE A 246 8.20 11.33 22.36
C PHE A 246 6.86 10.75 21.87
N GLY A 247 6.86 9.53 21.34
CA GLY A 247 5.63 8.80 21.02
C GLY A 247 4.91 8.37 22.30
N GLY A 248 3.65 8.80 22.47
CA GLY A 248 2.83 8.53 23.66
C GLY A 248 2.48 7.06 23.94
N GLY A 249 3.02 6.11 23.18
CA GLY A 249 2.82 4.67 23.35
C GLY A 249 3.49 4.09 24.62
N PHE A 250 4.53 4.75 25.14
CA PHE A 250 5.24 4.31 26.35
C PHE A 250 4.64 4.79 27.69
N ASP A 251 3.46 5.42 27.66
CA ASP A 251 2.74 5.81 28.88
C ASP A 251 2.37 4.59 29.75
N GLN A 252 3.17 4.36 30.80
CA GLN A 252 2.94 3.39 31.87
C GLN A 252 2.25 4.04 33.08
N SER A 253 1.28 4.94 32.86
CA SER A 253 0.47 5.54 33.92
C SER A 253 0.04 4.52 34.97
N LEU A 254 0.18 4.89 36.25
CA LEU A 254 -0.08 4.00 37.39
C LEU A 254 -1.48 3.37 37.32
N TRP A 255 -2.47 4.12 36.83
CA TRP A 255 -3.82 3.61 36.57
C TRP A 255 -3.85 2.51 35.49
N ARG A 256 -3.22 2.70 34.33
CA ARG A 256 -3.16 1.68 33.27
C ARG A 256 -2.41 0.44 33.74
N ALA A 257 -1.31 0.62 34.48
CA ALA A 257 -0.57 -0.47 35.09
C ALA A 257 -1.41 -1.22 36.15
N ALA A 258 -2.17 -0.51 36.99
CA ALA A 258 -3.05 -1.10 37.99
C ALA A 258 -4.21 -1.87 37.34
N VAL A 259 -4.93 -1.28 36.37
CA VAL A 259 -6.00 -1.96 35.63
C VAL A 259 -5.48 -3.22 34.94
N LYS A 260 -4.33 -3.13 34.27
CA LYS A 260 -3.70 -4.29 33.61
C LYS A 260 -3.28 -5.37 34.62
N ARG A 261 -2.76 -4.97 35.78
CA ARG A 261 -2.37 -5.88 36.86
C ARG A 261 -3.58 -6.56 37.52
N SER A 262 -4.66 -5.83 37.76
CA SER A 262 -5.92 -6.38 38.27
C SER A 262 -6.54 -7.38 37.30
N PHE A 263 -6.52 -7.06 35.99
CA PHE A 263 -6.91 -8.01 34.94
C PHE A 263 -6.03 -9.27 34.96
N ASP A 264 -4.70 -9.12 34.96
CA ASP A 264 -3.76 -10.26 34.99
C ASP A 264 -3.96 -11.13 36.23
N LEU A 265 -4.16 -10.52 37.40
CA LEU A 265 -4.37 -11.22 38.67
C LEU A 265 -5.70 -11.97 38.68
N ALA A 266 -6.80 -11.32 38.30
CA ALA A 266 -8.12 -11.94 38.24
C ALA A 266 -8.15 -13.06 37.19
N ALA A 267 -7.64 -12.81 35.98
CA ALA A 267 -7.62 -13.80 34.90
C ALA A 267 -6.71 -15.00 35.24
N SER A 268 -5.54 -14.79 35.85
CA SER A 268 -4.63 -15.89 36.23
C SER A 268 -5.14 -16.68 37.44
N ALA A 269 -5.83 -16.05 38.38
CA ALA A 269 -6.53 -16.74 39.46
C ALA A 269 -7.71 -17.58 38.92
N CYS A 270 -8.60 -16.98 38.11
CA CYS A 270 -9.75 -17.69 37.54
C CYS A 270 -9.33 -18.83 36.61
N ILE A 271 -8.43 -18.58 35.65
CA ILE A 271 -7.94 -19.62 34.73
C ILE A 271 -7.12 -20.65 35.51
N GLY A 272 -6.23 -20.24 36.41
CA GLY A 272 -5.43 -21.14 37.23
C GLY A 272 -6.26 -22.10 38.07
N VAL A 273 -7.32 -21.62 38.73
CA VAL A 273 -8.26 -22.46 39.49
C VAL A 273 -9.09 -23.35 38.56
N ALA A 274 -9.65 -22.80 37.47
CA ALA A 274 -10.45 -23.57 36.52
C ALA A 274 -9.64 -24.68 35.82
N THR A 275 -8.35 -24.44 35.54
CA THR A 275 -7.45 -25.45 34.95
C THR A 275 -6.72 -26.30 35.97
N MET A 276 -6.88 -26.07 37.29
CA MET A 276 -6.16 -26.80 38.34
C MET A 276 -6.35 -28.33 38.25
N PRO A 277 -7.56 -28.89 38.00
CA PRO A 277 -7.73 -30.32 37.80
C PRO A 277 -6.96 -30.84 36.58
N LEU A 278 -6.98 -30.10 35.46
CA LEU A 278 -6.24 -30.45 34.24
C LEU A 278 -4.71 -30.37 34.46
N MET A 279 -4.24 -29.41 35.26
CA MET A 279 -2.83 -29.28 35.64
C MET A 279 -2.36 -30.45 36.51
N VAL A 280 -3.19 -30.92 37.45
CA VAL A 280 -2.88 -32.12 38.27
C VAL A 280 -2.84 -33.38 37.42
N LEU A 281 -3.80 -33.58 36.52
CA LEU A 281 -3.80 -34.69 35.56
C LEU A 281 -2.57 -34.65 34.63
N THR A 282 -2.20 -33.46 34.15
CA THR A 282 -1.00 -33.24 33.32
C THR A 282 0.29 -33.56 34.09
N ALA A 283 0.37 -33.12 35.35
CA ALA A 283 1.49 -33.42 36.23
C ALA A 283 1.67 -34.93 36.45
N LEU A 284 0.56 -35.64 36.70
CA LEU A 284 0.57 -37.10 36.85
C LEU A 284 0.98 -37.78 35.54
N ALA A 285 0.45 -37.36 34.39
CA ALA A 285 0.79 -37.93 33.08
C ALA A 285 2.30 -37.80 32.76
N ILE A 286 2.91 -36.64 33.04
CA ILE A 286 4.35 -36.42 32.88
C ILE A 286 5.15 -37.30 33.85
N ARG A 287 4.71 -37.41 35.12
CA ARG A 287 5.41 -38.19 36.14
C ARG A 287 5.34 -39.69 35.87
N LEU A 288 4.28 -40.17 35.21
CA LEU A 288 4.10 -41.55 34.76
C LEU A 288 4.85 -41.87 33.45
N GLU A 289 5.13 -40.89 32.60
CA GLU A 289 5.80 -41.13 31.30
C GLU A 289 7.28 -41.52 31.47
N ASP A 290 8.04 -40.80 32.29
CA ASP A 290 9.49 -41.04 32.46
C ASP A 290 10.04 -40.78 33.87
N GLY A 291 9.18 -40.51 34.85
CA GLY A 291 9.58 -40.29 36.24
C GLY A 291 10.34 -38.98 36.54
N GLY A 292 10.60 -38.15 35.54
CA GLY A 292 11.35 -36.89 35.70
C GLY A 292 10.58 -35.75 36.38
N PRO A 293 11.21 -34.58 36.55
CA PRO A 293 10.57 -33.40 37.12
C PRO A 293 9.38 -32.94 36.28
N VAL A 294 8.22 -32.68 36.90
CA VAL A 294 7.00 -32.28 36.18
C VAL A 294 7.17 -30.91 35.49
N PHE A 295 7.80 -29.97 36.18
CA PHE A 295 8.01 -28.62 35.69
C PHE A 295 9.37 -28.48 35.02
N TYR A 296 9.37 -27.79 33.89
CA TYR A 296 10.57 -27.26 33.24
C TYR A 296 10.66 -25.77 33.55
N GLN A 297 11.84 -25.33 33.99
CA GLN A 297 12.16 -23.92 34.21
C GLN A 297 13.24 -23.53 33.21
N GLN A 298 13.07 -22.36 32.59
CA GLN A 298 14.05 -21.84 31.64
C GLN A 298 14.23 -20.34 31.83
N GLU A 299 15.48 -19.92 31.80
CA GLU A 299 15.82 -18.51 31.84
C GLU A 299 15.38 -17.81 30.55
N ARG A 300 14.68 -16.70 30.71
CA ARG A 300 14.23 -15.84 29.61
C ARG A 300 14.42 -14.38 29.97
N VAL A 301 14.57 -13.54 28.94
CA VAL A 301 14.63 -12.09 29.10
C VAL A 301 13.21 -11.57 29.37
N GLY A 302 13.04 -10.95 30.54
CA GLY A 302 11.80 -10.33 31.01
C GLY A 302 11.88 -8.80 31.00
N ARG A 303 11.07 -8.18 31.87
CA ARG A 303 10.96 -6.71 31.93
C ARG A 303 12.32 -6.08 32.30
N ASP A 304 12.65 -4.97 31.65
CA ASP A 304 13.87 -4.18 31.85
C ASP A 304 15.16 -5.01 31.63
N ASN A 305 15.09 -5.94 30.67
CA ASN A 305 16.07 -6.99 30.38
C ASN A 305 16.40 -7.94 31.55
N ARG A 306 15.62 -7.92 32.65
CA ARG A 306 15.85 -8.79 33.80
C ARG A 306 15.52 -10.23 33.46
N LEU A 307 16.45 -11.12 33.79
CA LEU A 307 16.28 -12.55 33.60
C LEU A 307 15.27 -13.10 34.61
N PHE A 308 14.37 -13.96 34.14
CA PHE A 308 13.40 -14.66 34.99
C PHE A 308 13.22 -16.11 34.53
N GLN A 309 12.75 -16.97 35.43
CA GLN A 309 12.45 -18.37 35.13
C GLN A 309 11.01 -18.52 34.64
N VAL A 310 10.83 -18.80 33.35
CA VAL A 310 9.51 -19.18 32.81
C VAL A 310 9.18 -20.60 33.22
N LEU A 311 8.02 -20.79 33.84
CA LEU A 311 7.55 -22.11 34.30
C LEU A 311 6.68 -22.75 33.22
N LYS A 312 7.04 -23.95 32.78
CA LYS A 312 6.23 -24.78 31.87
C LYS A 312 6.08 -26.19 32.41
N PHE A 313 5.14 -26.94 31.85
CA PHE A 313 5.22 -28.40 31.95
C PHE A 313 6.33 -28.90 31.03
N ARG A 314 7.07 -29.90 31.49
CA ARG A 314 8.09 -30.55 30.67
C ARG A 314 7.43 -31.30 29.51
N SER A 315 7.79 -30.91 28.28
CA SER A 315 7.31 -31.53 27.03
C SER A 315 8.43 -32.21 26.22
N MET A 316 9.64 -32.23 26.76
CA MET A 316 10.85 -32.75 26.14
C MET A 316 11.62 -33.62 27.13
N ARG A 317 12.48 -34.51 26.61
CA ARG A 317 13.34 -35.39 27.42
C ARG A 317 14.33 -34.58 28.27
N ILE A 318 14.86 -35.19 29.33
CA ILE A 318 15.76 -34.50 30.30
C ILE A 318 17.09 -34.10 29.64
N ASP A 319 17.54 -34.87 28.66
CA ASP A 319 18.76 -34.73 27.87
C ASP A 319 18.62 -33.82 26.62
N ALA A 320 17.46 -33.19 26.41
CA ALA A 320 17.13 -32.44 25.18
C ALA A 320 18.05 -31.25 24.84
N GLU A 321 18.88 -30.79 25.79
CA GLU A 321 19.84 -29.69 25.62
C GLU A 321 21.25 -30.07 26.09
N GLY A 322 21.61 -31.36 26.02
CA GLY A 322 22.91 -31.89 26.46
C GLY A 322 24.14 -31.25 25.78
N ASP A 323 24.00 -30.80 24.53
CA ASP A 323 25.08 -30.17 23.74
C ASP A 323 25.34 -28.69 24.11
N GLY A 324 24.70 -28.17 25.16
CA GLY A 324 24.89 -26.80 25.69
C GLY A 324 24.43 -25.65 24.79
N THR A 325 24.07 -25.93 23.53
CA THR A 325 23.78 -24.90 22.51
C THR A 325 22.27 -24.69 22.34
N PRO A 326 21.72 -23.49 22.58
CA PRO A 326 20.29 -23.21 22.42
C PRO A 326 19.82 -23.38 20.96
N THR A 327 18.94 -24.35 20.71
CA THR A 327 18.36 -24.60 19.39
C THR A 327 16.86 -24.31 19.36
N TRP A 328 16.35 -23.83 18.22
CA TRP A 328 14.90 -23.77 17.99
C TRP A 328 14.34 -25.18 17.79
N ALA A 329 13.13 -25.41 18.28
CA ALA A 329 12.42 -26.67 18.07
C ALA A 329 11.73 -26.65 16.70
N THR A 330 11.94 -27.70 15.90
CA THR A 330 11.22 -27.94 14.64
C THR A 330 9.83 -28.53 14.90
N GLU A 331 8.99 -28.64 13.86
CA GLU A 331 7.62 -29.15 14.02
C GLU A 331 7.58 -30.62 14.47
N ASP A 332 8.49 -31.46 13.94
CA ASP A 332 8.68 -32.88 14.31
C ASP A 332 10.01 -33.11 15.06
N ASP A 333 10.28 -32.30 16.09
CA ASP A 333 11.51 -32.41 16.90
C ASP A 333 11.56 -33.75 17.69
N PRO A 334 12.59 -34.60 17.50
CA PRO A 334 12.69 -35.93 18.13
C PRO A 334 12.89 -35.87 19.65
N ARG A 335 13.17 -34.70 20.23
CA ARG A 335 13.35 -34.50 21.68
C ARG A 335 12.02 -34.37 22.43
N ILE A 336 10.89 -34.24 21.73
CA ILE A 336 9.55 -34.08 22.31
C ILE A 336 8.98 -35.44 22.76
N THR A 337 8.47 -35.53 23.99
CA THR A 337 7.89 -36.77 24.53
C THR A 337 6.50 -37.07 23.96
N ARG A 338 5.93 -38.26 24.19
CA ARG A 338 4.60 -38.62 23.65
C ARG A 338 3.51 -37.79 24.30
N VAL A 339 3.56 -37.61 25.62
CA VAL A 339 2.68 -36.67 26.33
C VAL A 339 2.98 -35.23 25.87
N GLY A 340 4.26 -34.86 25.81
CA GLY A 340 4.71 -33.54 25.38
C GLY A 340 4.19 -33.09 24.01
N ARG A 341 4.06 -34.00 23.05
CA ARG A 341 3.48 -33.73 21.73
C ARG A 341 2.02 -33.29 21.82
N CYS A 342 1.23 -33.94 22.68
CA CYS A 342 -0.15 -33.54 22.94
C CYS A 342 -0.21 -32.19 23.65
N LEU A 343 0.60 -32.00 24.70
CA LEU A 343 0.64 -30.75 25.48
C LEU A 343 0.97 -29.54 24.59
N ARG A 344 2.00 -29.64 23.73
CA ARG A 344 2.41 -28.55 22.83
C ARG A 344 1.37 -28.24 21.76
N LYS A 345 0.65 -29.25 21.25
CA LYS A 345 -0.43 -29.07 20.26
C LYS A 345 -1.64 -28.34 20.85
N LEU A 346 -1.97 -28.63 22.11
CA LEU A 346 -3.08 -28.01 22.85
C LEU A 346 -2.66 -26.78 23.68
N ARG A 347 -1.37 -26.40 23.67
CA ARG A 347 -0.76 -25.36 24.53
C ARG A 347 -0.95 -25.56 26.04
N ILE A 348 -1.25 -26.79 26.46
CA ILE A 348 -1.37 -27.16 27.88
C ILE A 348 -0.01 -27.03 28.58
N ASP A 349 1.10 -27.16 27.83
CA ASP A 349 2.46 -26.98 28.35
C ASP A 349 2.74 -25.58 28.93
N GLU A 350 1.97 -24.58 28.49
CA GLU A 350 2.11 -23.18 28.93
C GLU A 350 1.22 -22.83 30.15
N LEU A 351 0.31 -23.71 30.61
CA LEU A 351 -0.55 -23.45 31.77
C LEU A 351 0.20 -23.08 33.08
N PRO A 352 1.35 -23.66 33.43
CA PRO A 352 2.08 -23.26 34.63
C PRO A 352 2.54 -21.79 34.63
N GLN A 353 2.58 -21.12 33.46
CA GLN A 353 2.86 -19.69 33.35
C GLN A 353 1.77 -18.81 34.02
N MET A 354 0.58 -19.36 34.34
CA MET A 354 -0.39 -18.69 35.22
C MET A 354 0.25 -18.25 36.53
N LEU A 355 1.20 -19.03 37.08
CA LEU A 355 1.93 -18.68 38.30
C LEU A 355 2.93 -17.54 38.08
N ASN A 356 3.58 -17.45 36.91
CA ASN A 356 4.43 -16.31 36.56
C ASN A 356 3.60 -15.03 36.35
N VAL A 357 2.41 -15.13 35.76
CA VAL A 357 1.48 -14.00 35.64
C VAL A 357 0.96 -13.58 37.02
N PHE A 358 0.59 -14.53 37.89
CA PHE A 358 0.14 -14.26 39.24
C PHE A 358 1.24 -13.59 40.09
N ARG A 359 2.47 -14.10 40.07
CA ARG A 359 3.66 -13.46 40.70
C ARG A 359 3.96 -12.09 40.11
N GLY A 360 3.71 -11.93 38.82
CA GLY A 360 3.91 -10.68 38.09
C GLY A 360 5.23 -10.61 37.32
N ASP A 361 5.90 -11.74 37.09
CA ASP A 361 7.04 -11.83 36.16
C ASP A 361 6.56 -11.66 34.71
N MET A 362 5.37 -12.19 34.42
CA MET A 362 4.72 -12.20 33.11
C MET A 362 3.37 -11.47 33.11
N SER A 363 2.78 -11.36 31.92
CA SER A 363 1.46 -10.85 31.58
C SER A 363 0.75 -11.88 30.68
N PHE A 364 -0.58 -11.88 30.60
CA PHE A 364 -1.26 -12.67 29.55
C PHE A 364 -0.87 -12.21 28.15
N VAL A 365 -0.90 -10.89 27.93
CA VAL A 365 -0.65 -10.24 26.64
C VAL A 365 0.62 -9.39 26.75
N GLY A 366 1.60 -9.67 25.89
CA GLY A 366 2.88 -8.96 25.86
C GLY A 366 3.83 -9.58 24.83
N PRO A 367 5.04 -9.05 24.65
CA PRO A 367 6.04 -9.64 23.76
C PRO A 367 6.44 -11.03 24.27
N ARG A 368 6.53 -12.03 23.40
CA ARG A 368 6.95 -13.37 23.83
C ARG A 368 8.38 -13.29 24.42
N PRO A 369 8.65 -13.91 25.57
CA PRO A 369 9.97 -13.85 26.20
C PRO A 369 10.96 -14.76 25.46
N GLU A 370 12.04 -14.20 24.92
CA GLU A 370 13.09 -14.97 24.23
C GLU A 370 14.28 -15.32 25.15
N ARG A 371 15.09 -16.29 24.73
CA ARG A 371 16.32 -16.66 25.46
C ARG A 371 17.37 -15.56 25.30
N SER A 372 18.17 -15.30 26.33
CA SER A 372 19.28 -14.34 26.32
C SER A 372 20.15 -14.44 25.06
N TYR A 373 20.61 -15.65 24.72
CA TYR A 373 21.39 -15.95 23.51
C TYR A 373 20.76 -15.39 22.21
N PHE A 374 19.46 -15.65 21.97
CA PHE A 374 18.78 -15.15 20.77
C PHE A 374 18.50 -13.65 20.85
N VAL A 375 18.28 -13.11 22.05
CA VAL A 375 18.12 -11.67 22.27
C VAL A 375 19.42 -10.91 21.94
N GLU A 376 20.58 -11.47 22.27
CA GLU A 376 21.88 -10.90 21.91
C GLU A 376 22.14 -10.93 20.40
N GLN A 377 21.82 -12.03 19.72
CA GLN A 377 21.94 -12.11 18.26
C GLN A 377 20.99 -11.11 17.57
N LEU A 378 19.70 -11.18 17.89
CA LEU A 378 18.68 -10.30 17.29
C LEU A 378 18.91 -8.83 17.65
N GLY A 379 19.49 -8.53 18.81
CA GLY A 379 19.90 -7.18 19.20
C GLY A 379 21.09 -6.61 18.42
N ARG A 380 21.87 -7.44 17.72
CA ARG A 380 22.94 -7.00 16.80
C ARG A 380 22.40 -6.77 15.39
N GLU A 381 21.48 -7.62 14.94
CA GLU A 381 20.90 -7.58 13.59
C GLU A 381 19.74 -6.58 13.47
N ILE A 382 18.98 -6.36 14.56
CA ILE A 382 17.75 -5.56 14.56
C ILE A 382 17.89 -4.36 15.51
N GLY A 383 17.86 -3.16 14.95
CA GLY A 383 17.85 -1.90 15.69
C GLY A 383 16.72 -1.85 16.74
N TYR A 384 17.05 -1.41 17.95
CA TYR A 384 16.12 -1.24 19.08
C TYR A 384 15.37 -2.51 19.53
N TYR A 385 15.81 -3.70 19.14
CA TYR A 385 15.15 -4.97 19.49
C TYR A 385 14.80 -5.10 20.99
N ASN A 386 15.71 -4.66 21.87
CA ASN A 386 15.56 -4.74 23.33
C ASN A 386 14.46 -3.82 23.91
N VAL A 387 13.93 -2.86 23.15
CA VAL A 387 12.86 -1.96 23.62
C VAL A 387 11.56 -2.73 23.91
N ARG A 388 11.37 -3.91 23.29
CA ARG A 388 10.26 -4.82 23.63
C ARG A 388 10.27 -5.26 25.11
N HIS A 389 11.41 -5.21 25.78
CA HIS A 389 11.55 -5.61 27.18
C HIS A 389 11.15 -4.50 28.18
N VAL A 390 10.76 -3.30 27.74
CA VAL A 390 10.28 -2.22 28.64
C VAL A 390 8.94 -2.56 29.32
N ILE A 391 8.22 -3.55 28.80
CA ILE A 391 6.98 -4.10 29.38
C ILE A 391 7.14 -5.57 29.76
N LYS A 392 6.22 -6.09 30.57
CA LYS A 392 6.25 -7.50 30.98
C LYS A 392 6.04 -8.43 29.78
N PRO A 393 6.80 -9.53 29.66
CA PRO A 393 6.60 -10.50 28.61
C PRO A 393 5.23 -11.17 28.68
N GLY A 394 4.71 -11.55 27.53
CA GLY A 394 3.41 -12.20 27.36
C GLY A 394 3.51 -13.72 27.26
N ILE A 395 2.46 -14.42 27.71
CA ILE A 395 2.20 -15.81 27.28
C ILE A 395 1.89 -15.82 25.78
N THR A 396 1.05 -14.88 25.34
CA THR A 396 0.76 -14.59 23.92
C THR A 396 1.10 -13.14 23.57
N GLY A 397 1.47 -12.90 22.31
CA GLY A 397 1.83 -11.60 21.77
C GLY A 397 1.36 -11.38 20.34
N LEU A 398 1.28 -10.12 19.91
CA LEU A 398 0.71 -9.70 18.62
C LEU A 398 1.28 -10.46 17.41
N ALA A 399 2.60 -10.71 17.40
CA ALA A 399 3.26 -11.46 16.33
C ALA A 399 2.75 -12.90 16.20
N GLN A 400 2.46 -13.58 17.32
CA GLN A 400 1.96 -14.96 17.33
C GLN A 400 0.51 -15.08 16.83
N VAL A 401 -0.24 -13.97 16.81
CA VAL A 401 -1.63 -13.92 16.35
C VAL A 401 -1.72 -13.51 14.87
N ARG A 402 -0.74 -12.75 14.35
CA ARG A 402 -0.79 -12.20 12.98
C ARG A 402 -0.08 -13.03 11.91
N TYR A 403 0.84 -13.93 12.27
CA TYR A 403 1.64 -14.68 11.31
C TYR A 403 1.62 -16.20 11.59
N SER A 404 1.38 -16.99 10.55
CA SER A 404 1.61 -18.44 10.53
C SER A 404 3.03 -18.75 10.05
N TYR A 405 3.55 -19.95 10.36
CA TYR A 405 4.82 -20.45 9.80
C TYR A 405 4.78 -20.45 8.26
N GLY A 406 5.89 -20.06 7.62
CA GLY A 406 5.96 -19.76 6.18
C GLY A 406 6.17 -20.97 5.27
N ALA A 407 5.91 -20.80 3.96
CA ALA A 407 5.96 -21.87 2.95
C ALA A 407 6.84 -21.52 1.73
N SER A 408 7.87 -22.35 1.51
CA SER A 408 8.73 -22.48 0.31
C SER A 408 9.67 -21.30 -0.09
N VAL A 409 10.84 -21.67 -0.64
CA VAL A 409 11.86 -20.76 -1.20
C VAL A 409 11.60 -20.45 -2.68
N GLU A 410 11.07 -21.42 -3.42
CA GLU A 410 10.82 -21.32 -4.87
C GLU A 410 9.72 -20.28 -5.19
N ASP A 411 8.70 -20.19 -4.34
CA ASP A 411 7.66 -19.16 -4.41
C ASP A 411 8.16 -17.74 -4.07
N ALA A 412 9.35 -17.60 -3.49
CA ALA A 412 10.01 -16.30 -3.36
C ALA A 412 10.76 -15.96 -4.66
N MET A 413 11.51 -16.91 -5.23
CA MET A 413 12.32 -16.69 -6.43
C MET A 413 11.49 -16.25 -7.66
N ARG A 414 10.36 -16.92 -7.93
CA ARG A 414 9.49 -16.56 -9.09
C ARG A 414 8.95 -15.13 -8.99
N LYS A 415 8.55 -14.68 -7.80
CA LYS A 415 8.05 -13.32 -7.57
C LYS A 415 9.12 -12.26 -7.81
N VAL A 416 10.37 -12.55 -7.48
CA VAL A 416 11.52 -11.66 -7.74
C VAL A 416 11.79 -11.55 -9.25
N ALA A 417 11.71 -12.64 -10.00
CA ALA A 417 11.92 -12.63 -11.45
C ALA A 417 10.86 -11.81 -12.21
N GLU A 418 9.58 -11.98 -11.88
CA GLU A 418 8.49 -11.20 -12.47
C GLU A 418 8.63 -9.69 -12.13
N ALA A 419 8.96 -9.36 -10.88
CA ALA A 419 9.21 -7.99 -10.47
C ALA A 419 10.41 -7.37 -11.22
N ALA A 420 11.51 -8.10 -11.39
CA ALA A 420 12.70 -7.62 -12.08
C ALA A 420 12.43 -7.19 -13.53
N LYS A 421 11.61 -7.94 -14.27
CA LYS A 421 11.28 -7.59 -15.67
C LYS A 421 10.49 -6.28 -15.77
N ILE A 422 9.53 -6.10 -14.86
CA ILE A 422 8.71 -4.88 -14.79
C ILE A 422 9.56 -3.68 -14.37
N ILE A 423 10.53 -3.88 -13.46
CA ILE A 423 11.48 -2.82 -13.04
C ILE A 423 12.35 -2.37 -14.21
N GLU A 424 12.85 -3.27 -15.06
CA GLU A 424 13.68 -2.91 -16.25
C GLU A 424 12.92 -1.95 -17.19
N ASN A 425 11.69 -2.32 -17.58
CA ASN A 425 10.89 -1.51 -18.50
C ASN A 425 10.42 -0.20 -17.84
N THR A 426 10.11 -0.22 -16.55
CA THR A 426 9.81 0.99 -15.76
C THR A 426 11.02 1.93 -15.73
N GLN A 427 12.23 1.44 -15.46
CA GLN A 427 13.45 2.27 -15.46
C GLN A 427 13.70 2.92 -16.83
N ARG A 428 13.45 2.19 -17.93
CA ARG A 428 13.61 2.72 -19.29
C ARG A 428 12.60 3.82 -19.62
N ASP A 429 11.32 3.62 -19.28
CA ASP A 429 10.26 4.64 -19.44
C ASP A 429 10.61 5.96 -18.75
N LEU A 430 11.14 5.87 -17.53
CA LEU A 430 11.48 7.01 -16.69
C LEU A 430 12.72 7.77 -17.14
N ASN A 431 13.72 7.06 -17.64
CA ASN A 431 14.90 7.72 -18.19
C ASN A 431 14.54 8.49 -19.46
N ILE A 432 13.65 7.95 -20.31
CA ILE A 432 13.13 8.69 -21.47
C ILE A 432 12.29 9.89 -21.01
N ALA A 433 11.44 9.72 -19.99
CA ALA A 433 10.65 10.82 -19.43
C ALA A 433 11.52 11.96 -18.86
N LEU A 434 12.63 11.63 -18.21
CA LEU A 434 13.60 12.63 -17.75
C LEU A 434 14.21 13.38 -18.95
N MET A 435 14.55 12.70 -20.05
CA MET A 435 15.04 13.38 -21.25
C MET A 435 13.97 14.27 -21.88
N ASN A 436 12.71 13.82 -21.90
CA ASN A 436 11.56 14.59 -22.38
C ASN A 436 11.29 15.85 -21.53
N GLU A 437 11.34 15.73 -20.20
CA GLU A 437 11.19 16.86 -19.28
C GLU A 437 12.35 17.86 -19.43
N LEU A 438 13.59 17.36 -19.56
CA LEU A 438 14.75 18.19 -19.85
C LEU A 438 14.64 18.91 -21.20
N ALA A 439 14.16 18.25 -22.26
CA ALA A 439 13.92 18.87 -23.57
C ALA A 439 12.89 20.02 -23.47
N ILE A 440 11.79 19.82 -22.73
CA ILE A 440 10.80 20.89 -22.45
C ILE A 440 11.42 22.06 -21.68
N ILE A 441 12.33 21.79 -20.73
CA ILE A 441 13.02 22.82 -19.96
C ILE A 441 14.03 23.59 -20.83
N PHE A 442 14.85 22.88 -21.61
CA PHE A 442 15.84 23.50 -22.50
C PHE A 442 15.17 24.33 -23.60
N ASP A 443 14.04 23.87 -24.16
CA ASP A 443 13.24 24.65 -25.10
C ASP A 443 12.77 26.00 -24.52
N ARG A 444 12.39 26.02 -23.23
CA ARG A 444 12.00 27.25 -22.53
C ARG A 444 13.18 28.17 -22.21
N LEU A 445 14.38 27.60 -22.04
CA LEU A 445 15.62 28.34 -21.82
C LEU A 445 16.28 28.80 -23.13
N GLY A 446 15.82 28.32 -24.29
CA GLY A 446 16.49 28.56 -25.58
C GLY A 446 17.81 27.82 -25.72
N ILE A 447 17.94 26.67 -25.05
CA ILE A 447 19.10 25.78 -25.08
C ILE A 447 18.77 24.57 -25.94
N ASP A 448 19.75 24.08 -26.70
CA ASP A 448 19.59 22.90 -27.54
C ASP A 448 19.76 21.58 -26.75
N THR A 449 18.75 20.71 -26.81
CA THR A 449 18.78 19.41 -26.12
C THR A 449 19.89 18.49 -26.64
N LEU A 450 20.12 18.43 -27.96
CA LEU A 450 21.09 17.54 -28.57
C LEU A 450 22.50 17.90 -28.13
N GLU A 451 22.85 19.19 -28.15
CA GLU A 451 24.15 19.70 -27.72
C GLU A 451 24.41 19.40 -26.23
N VAL A 452 23.43 19.65 -25.36
CA VAL A 452 23.56 19.35 -23.92
C VAL A 452 23.75 17.85 -23.68
N LEU A 453 23.00 16.99 -24.37
CA LEU A 453 23.12 15.54 -24.24
C LEU A 453 24.45 15.01 -24.81
N GLN A 454 24.96 15.58 -25.90
CA GLN A 454 26.29 15.25 -26.43
C GLN A 454 27.39 15.65 -25.43
N ALA A 455 27.33 16.87 -24.89
CA ALA A 455 28.28 17.35 -23.88
C ALA A 455 28.23 16.50 -22.59
N ALA A 456 27.03 16.15 -22.11
CA ALA A 456 26.85 15.29 -20.95
C ALA A 456 27.37 13.86 -21.18
N GLY A 457 27.16 13.33 -22.39
CA GLY A 457 27.63 12.00 -22.82
C GLY A 457 29.15 11.82 -22.85
N THR A 458 29.94 12.89 -22.75
CA THR A 458 31.40 12.79 -22.56
C THR A 458 31.81 12.24 -21.20
N LYS A 459 30.89 12.20 -20.21
CA LYS A 459 31.17 11.71 -18.86
C LYS A 459 31.01 10.19 -18.79
N TRP A 460 32.01 9.52 -18.22
CA TRP A 460 32.12 8.05 -18.14
C TRP A 460 30.92 7.33 -17.50
N ASN A 461 30.11 8.03 -16.70
CA ASN A 461 28.94 7.50 -15.99
C ASN A 461 27.59 7.99 -16.57
N PHE A 462 27.58 8.70 -17.70
CA PHE A 462 26.34 9.17 -18.32
C PHE A 462 25.70 8.05 -19.16
N LEU A 463 24.41 7.79 -18.93
CA LEU A 463 23.64 6.83 -19.73
C LEU A 463 22.91 7.59 -20.85
N PRO A 464 23.23 7.33 -22.14
CA PRO A 464 22.80 8.18 -23.26
C PRO A 464 21.37 7.90 -23.72
N PHE A 465 20.39 8.21 -22.87
CA PHE A 465 18.98 8.26 -23.28
C PHE A 465 18.70 9.48 -24.17
N ARG A 466 17.61 9.42 -24.93
CA ARG A 466 17.15 10.50 -25.83
C ARG A 466 15.68 10.84 -25.53
N PRO A 467 15.24 12.08 -25.76
CA PRO A 467 13.82 12.41 -25.75
C PRO A 467 13.11 11.75 -26.93
N GLY A 468 11.78 11.75 -26.89
CA GLY A 468 10.93 11.22 -27.95
C GLY A 468 9.58 10.71 -27.46
N LEU A 469 8.74 10.33 -28.42
CA LEU A 469 7.41 9.79 -28.20
C LEU A 469 7.51 8.31 -27.77
N VAL A 470 6.89 7.94 -26.63
CA VAL A 470 7.00 6.59 -26.04
C VAL A 470 5.74 5.75 -26.29
N GLY A 471 5.75 5.02 -27.40
CA GLY A 471 4.70 4.08 -27.79
C GLY A 471 5.00 2.60 -27.52
N GLY A 472 4.28 1.73 -28.23
CA GLY A 472 4.43 0.28 -28.15
C GLY A 472 3.83 -0.36 -26.90
N HIS A 473 4.01 -1.69 -26.78
CA HIS A 473 3.28 -2.54 -25.82
C HIS A 473 4.04 -2.87 -24.52
N CYS A 474 5.36 -2.70 -24.47
CA CYS A 474 6.15 -2.98 -23.25
C CYS A 474 6.36 -1.70 -22.42
N ILE A 475 7.19 -0.78 -22.90
CA ILE A 475 7.53 0.47 -22.19
C ILE A 475 6.27 1.34 -21.99
N GLY A 476 5.36 1.32 -22.96
CA GLY A 476 4.06 2.00 -22.89
C GLY A 476 3.06 1.43 -21.86
N VAL A 477 3.23 0.20 -21.35
CA VAL A 477 2.17 -0.54 -20.63
C VAL A 477 2.64 -1.25 -19.35
N ASP A 478 3.85 -1.80 -19.29
CA ASP A 478 4.40 -2.43 -18.07
C ASP A 478 4.43 -1.47 -16.85
N PRO A 479 4.79 -0.18 -17.02
CA PRO A 479 4.55 0.86 -16.02
C PRO A 479 3.11 0.87 -15.48
N TYR A 480 2.11 0.73 -16.35
CA TYR A 480 0.70 0.69 -15.97
C TYR A 480 0.29 -0.61 -15.28
N TYR A 481 0.86 -1.76 -15.63
CA TYR A 481 0.65 -2.99 -14.86
C TYR A 481 1.20 -2.86 -13.44
N LEU A 482 2.39 -2.28 -13.28
CA LEU A 482 2.96 -2.04 -11.96
C LEU A 482 2.11 -1.05 -11.16
N THR A 483 1.63 0.03 -11.79
CA THR A 483 0.77 1.02 -11.12
C THR A 483 -0.61 0.49 -10.81
N HIS A 484 -1.20 -0.34 -11.66
CA HIS A 484 -2.47 -0.96 -11.35
C HIS A 484 -2.34 -1.99 -10.21
N LYS A 485 -1.29 -2.83 -10.22
CA LYS A 485 -1.07 -3.81 -9.15
C LYS A 485 -0.79 -3.13 -7.83
N ALA A 486 0.02 -2.08 -7.87
CA ALA A 486 0.19 -1.13 -6.80
C ALA A 486 -1.17 -0.59 -6.32
N GLU A 487 -2.04 -0.08 -7.18
CA GLU A 487 -3.34 0.52 -6.82
C GLU A 487 -4.38 -0.50 -6.32
N MET A 488 -4.24 -1.78 -6.68
CA MET A 488 -5.02 -2.87 -6.07
C MET A 488 -4.56 -3.14 -4.63
N LEU A 489 -3.25 -3.07 -4.42
CA LEU A 489 -2.59 -2.93 -3.12
C LEU A 489 -2.57 -1.45 -2.68
N GLY A 490 -3.48 -0.62 -3.23
CA GLY A 490 -3.65 0.84 -3.13
C GLY A 490 -2.45 1.76 -2.92
N TYR A 491 -1.24 1.25 -3.13
CA TYR A 491 -0.11 2.05 -3.51
C TYR A 491 -0.44 2.82 -4.78
N HIS A 492 -0.17 4.11 -4.84
CA HIS A 492 -0.46 4.91 -6.03
C HIS A 492 0.87 5.44 -6.58
N PRO A 493 1.59 4.74 -7.49
CA PRO A 493 2.97 5.09 -7.80
C PRO A 493 3.06 6.35 -8.62
N HIS A 494 3.51 7.39 -7.96
CA HIS A 494 3.81 8.66 -8.57
C HIS A 494 4.84 8.59 -9.77
N VAL A 495 6.16 8.26 -9.65
CA VAL A 495 7.30 7.97 -10.60
C VAL A 495 6.70 7.51 -11.88
N ILE A 496 6.00 6.40 -11.76
CA ILE A 496 5.68 5.57 -12.89
C ILE A 496 4.62 6.34 -13.68
N LEU A 497 3.61 6.86 -12.98
CA LEU A 497 2.61 7.77 -13.53
C LEU A 497 3.16 9.15 -13.98
N ALA A 498 4.37 9.57 -13.59
CA ALA A 498 4.96 10.86 -14.00
C ALA A 498 5.70 10.68 -15.30
N GLY A 499 6.51 9.62 -15.34
CA GLY A 499 7.13 9.15 -16.56
C GLY A 499 6.08 9.02 -17.63
N ARG A 500 4.99 8.31 -17.30
CA ARG A 500 3.79 8.27 -18.14
C ARG A 500 3.22 9.66 -18.44
N ARG A 501 2.87 10.50 -17.46
CA ARG A 501 2.28 11.83 -17.74
C ARG A 501 3.13 12.72 -18.65
N ILE A 502 4.46 12.69 -18.49
CA ILE A 502 5.41 13.43 -19.33
C ILE A 502 5.43 12.79 -20.73
N ASN A 503 5.68 11.48 -20.82
CA ASN A 503 5.77 10.74 -22.08
C ASN A 503 4.48 10.78 -22.91
N ASP A 504 3.32 10.61 -22.28
CA ASP A 504 1.99 10.71 -22.90
C ASP A 504 1.64 12.18 -23.24
N GLY A 505 2.23 13.16 -22.55
CA GLY A 505 2.09 14.58 -22.85
C GLY A 505 2.95 15.09 -24.01
N MET A 506 4.00 14.35 -24.41
CA MET A 506 4.94 14.81 -25.44
C MET A 506 4.31 15.04 -26.81
N ALA A 507 3.34 14.19 -27.20
CA ALA A 507 2.62 14.32 -28.46
C ALA A 507 1.94 15.71 -28.57
N LYS A 508 1.27 16.13 -27.49
CA LYS A 508 0.65 17.45 -27.37
C LYS A 508 1.67 18.58 -27.33
N PHE A 509 2.75 18.44 -26.55
CA PHE A 509 3.81 19.46 -26.48
C PHE A 509 4.42 19.77 -27.86
N VAL A 510 4.71 18.73 -28.64
CA VAL A 510 5.23 18.87 -30.01
C VAL A 510 4.22 19.57 -30.93
N ALA A 511 2.94 19.21 -30.85
CA ALA A 511 1.90 19.88 -31.63
C ALA A 511 1.78 21.38 -31.27
N GLU A 512 1.69 21.71 -29.98
CA GLU A 512 1.66 23.10 -29.48
C GLU A 512 2.92 23.88 -29.88
N LYS A 513 4.09 23.25 -29.85
CA LYS A 513 5.34 23.87 -30.27
C LYS A 513 5.40 24.12 -31.78
N THR A 514 4.90 23.19 -32.59
CA THR A 514 4.76 23.35 -34.04
C THR A 514 3.85 24.53 -34.36
N VAL A 515 2.67 24.59 -33.74
CA VAL A 515 1.73 25.71 -33.84
C VAL A 515 2.40 27.05 -33.48
N LYS A 516 3.18 27.09 -32.38
CA LYS A 516 3.93 28.28 -31.98
C LYS A 516 4.97 28.72 -33.02
N GLN A 517 5.72 27.78 -33.60
CA GLN A 517 6.68 28.07 -34.67
C GLN A 517 5.98 28.65 -35.91
N MET A 518 4.85 28.07 -36.33
CA MET A 518 4.07 28.56 -37.48
C MET A 518 3.55 29.99 -37.27
N VAL A 519 3.07 30.31 -36.05
CA VAL A 519 2.66 31.69 -35.71
C VAL A 519 3.85 32.64 -35.72
N GLN A 520 5.01 32.23 -35.20
CA GLN A 520 6.25 33.04 -35.22
C GLN A 520 6.79 33.28 -36.63
N ALA A 521 6.60 32.33 -37.55
CA ALA A 521 6.88 32.47 -38.97
C ALA A 521 5.82 33.30 -39.75
N GLY A 522 4.74 33.73 -39.09
CA GLY A 522 3.73 34.63 -39.65
C GLY A 522 2.52 33.94 -40.31
N PHE A 523 2.39 32.62 -40.19
CA PHE A 523 1.27 31.88 -40.79
C PHE A 523 -0.04 32.01 -39.99
N LYS A 524 -1.18 31.99 -40.70
CA LYS A 524 -2.52 32.04 -40.12
C LYS A 524 -3.08 30.61 -40.01
N LEU A 525 -2.97 30.03 -38.82
CA LEU A 525 -3.21 28.60 -38.54
C LEU A 525 -4.42 27.94 -39.25
N LYS A 526 -5.60 28.58 -39.25
CA LYS A 526 -6.82 27.94 -39.75
C LYS A 526 -6.73 27.68 -41.26
N GLY A 527 -6.64 26.40 -41.63
CA GLY A 527 -6.48 25.95 -43.02
C GLY A 527 -5.03 25.88 -43.51
N CYS A 528 -4.03 26.14 -42.65
CA CYS A 528 -2.65 25.75 -42.96
C CYS A 528 -2.51 24.22 -42.96
N ARG A 529 -1.57 23.72 -43.76
CA ARG A 529 -1.23 22.31 -43.91
C ARG A 529 0.03 21.99 -43.13
N VAL A 530 0.08 20.78 -42.58
CA VAL A 530 1.26 20.21 -41.92
C VAL A 530 1.53 18.82 -42.48
N ASN A 531 2.74 18.58 -42.96
CA ASN A 531 3.19 17.26 -43.37
C ASN A 531 3.81 16.55 -42.16
N VAL A 532 3.43 15.30 -41.88
CA VAL A 532 4.02 14.45 -40.83
C VAL A 532 4.68 13.24 -41.48
N LEU A 533 5.96 13.05 -41.22
CA LEU A 533 6.77 11.95 -41.75
C LEU A 533 7.00 10.90 -40.66
N GLY A 534 6.50 9.68 -40.92
CA GLY A 534 6.40 8.58 -39.97
C GLY A 534 5.10 8.59 -39.17
N LEU A 535 4.62 7.40 -38.83
CA LEU A 535 3.44 7.10 -38.02
C LEU A 535 3.69 5.91 -37.07
N THR A 536 4.61 4.98 -37.38
CA THR A 536 4.90 3.82 -36.50
C THR A 536 5.45 4.25 -35.13
N PHE A 537 5.41 3.36 -34.14
CA PHE A 537 5.91 3.72 -32.79
C PHE A 537 7.47 3.75 -32.72
N LYS A 538 8.15 3.15 -33.70
CA LYS A 538 9.61 3.03 -33.77
C LYS A 538 10.09 2.96 -35.22
N GLU A 539 11.24 3.57 -35.48
CA GLU A 539 11.97 3.46 -36.75
C GLU A 539 12.13 2.02 -37.26
N ASN A 540 11.99 1.89 -38.58
CA ASN A 540 12.24 0.66 -39.36
C ASN A 540 11.45 -0.58 -38.91
N CYS A 541 10.26 -0.37 -38.33
CA CYS A 541 9.35 -1.42 -37.91
C CYS A 541 7.91 -1.01 -38.26
N PRO A 542 7.08 -1.87 -38.89
CA PRO A 542 5.70 -1.54 -39.30
C PRO A 542 4.71 -1.44 -38.14
N ASP A 543 5.13 -1.71 -36.90
CA ASP A 543 4.26 -1.80 -35.73
C ASP A 543 3.63 -0.43 -35.39
N LEU A 544 2.31 -0.34 -35.60
CA LEU A 544 1.51 0.83 -35.35
C LEU A 544 0.95 0.89 -33.91
N ARG A 545 1.08 -0.17 -33.11
CA ARG A 545 0.35 -0.31 -31.83
C ARG A 545 0.78 0.72 -30.79
N ASN A 546 -0.19 1.48 -30.27
CA ASN A 546 0.04 2.56 -29.30
C ASN A 546 1.08 3.57 -29.81
N SER A 547 0.98 3.97 -31.08
CA SER A 547 1.83 5.03 -31.64
C SER A 547 1.37 6.39 -31.12
N LYS A 548 2.31 7.12 -30.53
CA LYS A 548 2.12 8.47 -30.01
C LYS A 548 2.23 9.56 -31.08
N VAL A 549 2.53 9.18 -32.33
CA VAL A 549 2.44 10.10 -33.48
C VAL A 549 0.97 10.37 -33.84
N ALA A 550 0.09 9.38 -33.71
CA ALA A 550 -1.35 9.56 -33.91
C ALA A 550 -1.94 10.57 -32.92
N ASP A 551 -1.56 10.51 -31.64
CA ASP A 551 -1.98 11.49 -30.62
C ASP A 551 -1.56 12.93 -30.99
N MET A 552 -0.40 13.11 -31.61
CA MET A 552 0.11 14.41 -32.08
C MET A 552 -0.66 14.93 -33.30
N ILE A 553 -1.01 14.04 -34.24
CA ILE A 553 -1.81 14.38 -35.43
C ILE A 553 -3.17 14.96 -35.02
N HIS A 554 -3.90 14.26 -34.14
CA HIS A 554 -5.20 14.71 -33.66
C HIS A 554 -5.14 16.05 -32.89
N GLU A 555 -4.08 16.29 -32.12
CA GLU A 555 -3.89 17.58 -31.45
C GLU A 555 -3.65 18.72 -32.47
N LEU A 556 -2.85 18.50 -33.52
CA LEU A 556 -2.66 19.47 -34.61
C LEU A 556 -3.98 19.79 -35.34
N GLU A 557 -4.77 18.77 -35.67
CA GLU A 557 -6.09 18.92 -36.30
C GLU A 557 -7.05 19.73 -35.41
N SER A 558 -6.95 19.61 -34.08
CA SER A 558 -7.76 20.38 -33.13
C SER A 558 -7.54 21.90 -33.22
N TYR A 559 -6.38 22.34 -33.69
CA TYR A 559 -6.09 23.75 -34.01
C TYR A 559 -6.62 24.21 -35.37
N GLY A 560 -7.28 23.33 -36.13
CA GLY A 560 -7.81 23.60 -37.47
C GLY A 560 -6.74 23.53 -38.58
N LEU A 561 -5.67 22.78 -38.34
CA LEU A 561 -4.65 22.44 -39.34
C LEU A 561 -5.09 21.24 -40.18
N GLN A 562 -4.63 21.17 -41.42
CA GLN A 562 -4.83 20.04 -42.32
C GLN A 562 -3.57 19.16 -42.29
N VAL A 563 -3.66 17.97 -41.69
CA VAL A 563 -2.50 17.11 -41.53
C VAL A 563 -2.43 16.09 -42.66
N HIS A 564 -1.25 15.95 -43.28
CA HIS A 564 -0.96 14.95 -44.31
C HIS A 564 0.15 14.04 -43.81
N VAL A 565 -0.08 12.73 -43.77
CA VAL A 565 0.84 11.76 -43.15
C VAL A 565 1.46 10.88 -44.22
N HIS A 566 2.77 10.68 -44.15
CA HIS A 566 3.50 9.74 -44.99
C HIS A 566 4.42 8.89 -44.13
N ASP A 567 4.26 7.58 -44.20
CA ASP A 567 5.14 6.59 -43.59
C ASP A 567 5.47 5.52 -44.65
N PRO A 568 6.75 5.20 -44.90
CA PRO A 568 7.14 4.21 -45.91
C PRO A 568 7.08 2.74 -45.42
N VAL A 569 6.84 2.49 -44.13
CA VAL A 569 6.88 1.16 -43.51
C VAL A 569 5.53 0.73 -42.93
N ALA A 570 4.69 1.68 -42.49
CA ALA A 570 3.35 1.40 -41.97
C ALA A 570 2.39 0.87 -43.05
N ASP A 571 1.49 -0.04 -42.64
CA ASP A 571 0.37 -0.46 -43.49
C ASP A 571 -0.74 0.62 -43.52
N GLY A 572 -1.24 0.93 -44.71
CA GLY A 572 -2.21 2.01 -44.92
C GLY A 572 -3.64 1.66 -44.48
N ASP A 573 -4.04 0.40 -44.54
CA ASP A 573 -5.36 -0.06 -44.09
C ASP A 573 -5.37 -0.19 -42.56
N GLU A 574 -4.28 -0.67 -41.94
CA GLU A 574 -4.09 -0.69 -40.49
C GLU A 574 -4.07 0.73 -39.89
N ALA A 575 -3.33 1.67 -40.52
CA ALA A 575 -3.29 3.07 -40.09
C ALA A 575 -4.68 3.75 -40.12
N LEU A 576 -5.46 3.47 -41.16
CA LEU A 576 -6.83 3.97 -41.29
C LEU A 576 -7.78 3.29 -40.29
N HIS A 577 -7.61 2.00 -40.02
CA HIS A 577 -8.44 1.25 -39.08
C HIS A 577 -8.23 1.68 -37.62
N GLU A 578 -6.97 1.72 -37.16
CA GLU A 578 -6.62 1.98 -35.76
C GLU A 578 -6.72 3.47 -35.38
N TYR A 579 -6.36 4.37 -36.31
CA TYR A 579 -6.24 5.81 -36.00
C TYR A 579 -7.10 6.72 -36.88
N GLY A 580 -7.79 6.21 -37.90
CA GLY A 580 -8.48 7.05 -38.89
C GLY A 580 -7.54 7.85 -39.80
N VAL A 581 -6.23 7.59 -39.72
CA VAL A 581 -5.19 8.34 -40.45
C VAL A 581 -4.98 7.72 -41.82
N LYS A 582 -5.30 8.47 -42.89
CA LYS A 582 -4.97 8.08 -44.25
C LYS A 582 -3.51 8.42 -44.55
N LEU A 583 -2.72 7.42 -44.93
CA LEU A 583 -1.37 7.61 -45.46
C LEU A 583 -1.43 8.11 -46.92
N SER A 584 -0.58 9.08 -47.25
CA SER A 584 -0.31 9.56 -48.61
C SER A 584 1.03 9.04 -49.11
N SER A 585 1.15 8.88 -50.42
CA SER A 585 2.46 8.68 -51.05
C SER A 585 3.31 9.95 -50.94
N TRP A 586 4.64 9.82 -51.02
CA TRP A 586 5.54 10.97 -50.96
C TRP A 586 5.21 12.04 -52.01
N ASP A 587 4.86 11.61 -53.22
CA ASP A 587 4.58 12.51 -54.34
C ASP A 587 3.25 13.26 -54.14
N GLU A 588 2.26 12.64 -53.51
CA GLU A 588 0.96 13.25 -53.15
C GLU A 588 1.05 14.30 -52.03
N LEU A 589 2.11 14.31 -51.20
CA LEU A 589 2.23 15.30 -50.13
C LEU A 589 2.21 16.74 -50.70
N PRO A 590 1.38 17.65 -50.18
CA PRO A 590 1.38 19.03 -50.63
C PRO A 590 2.64 19.76 -50.17
N CYS A 591 2.93 20.90 -50.80
CA CYS A 591 3.79 21.91 -50.19
C CYS A 591 3.05 22.51 -48.97
N ALA A 592 3.57 22.31 -47.77
CA ALA A 592 2.90 22.61 -46.50
C ALA A 592 3.62 23.71 -45.71
N GLU A 593 2.91 24.41 -44.82
CA GLU A 593 3.48 25.52 -44.04
C GLU A 593 4.37 25.02 -42.87
N ALA A 594 4.22 23.75 -42.47
CA ALA A 594 5.18 23.04 -41.62
C ALA A 594 5.36 21.58 -42.04
N LEU A 595 6.53 21.01 -41.71
CA LEU A 595 6.83 19.59 -41.85
C LEU A 595 7.46 19.05 -40.55
N ILE A 596 6.93 17.93 -40.06
CA ILE A 596 7.39 17.23 -38.85
C ILE A 596 8.03 15.90 -39.23
N SER A 597 9.31 15.71 -38.90
CA SER A 597 9.94 14.39 -38.90
C SER A 597 9.67 13.72 -37.55
N ALA A 598 8.68 12.83 -37.51
CA ALA A 598 8.22 12.18 -36.29
C ALA A 598 8.97 10.87 -36.01
N VAL A 599 9.28 10.10 -37.07
CA VAL A 599 9.98 8.82 -36.97
C VAL A 599 11.16 8.79 -37.95
N ALA A 600 12.35 8.48 -37.44
CA ALA A 600 13.60 8.47 -38.19
C ALA A 600 13.81 7.15 -38.96
N HIS A 601 12.92 6.85 -39.92
CA HIS A 601 13.13 5.72 -40.84
C HIS A 601 14.35 5.98 -41.75
N ASP A 602 15.08 4.92 -42.08
CA ASP A 602 16.29 5.02 -42.90
C ASP A 602 15.99 5.60 -44.29
N GLU A 603 14.84 5.24 -44.89
CA GLU A 603 14.40 5.79 -46.18
C GLU A 603 14.14 7.30 -46.11
N LEU A 604 13.52 7.80 -45.03
CA LEU A 604 13.23 9.22 -44.86
C LEU A 604 14.52 10.02 -44.65
N GLY A 605 15.47 9.49 -43.88
CA GLY A 605 16.78 10.10 -43.67
C GLY A 605 17.69 10.07 -44.91
N ALA A 606 17.50 9.10 -45.81
CA ALA A 606 18.25 9.00 -47.06
C ALA A 606 17.76 9.94 -48.18
N ARG A 607 16.59 10.58 -48.02
CA ARG A 607 16.02 11.49 -49.04
C ARG A 607 16.83 12.79 -49.14
N PRO A 608 17.18 13.28 -50.35
CA PRO A 608 17.90 14.54 -50.51
C PRO A 608 17.15 15.73 -49.89
N LEU A 609 17.85 16.55 -49.11
CA LEU A 609 17.27 17.74 -48.43
C LEU A 609 16.51 18.69 -49.37
N ALA A 610 16.89 18.76 -50.66
CA ALA A 610 16.15 19.52 -51.66
C ALA A 610 14.70 19.03 -51.81
N GLN A 611 14.49 17.72 -51.92
CA GLN A 611 13.15 17.13 -52.04
C GLN A 611 12.31 17.33 -50.77
N VAL A 612 12.95 17.30 -49.60
CA VAL A 612 12.30 17.60 -48.31
C VAL A 612 11.88 19.06 -48.26
N ARG A 613 12.74 19.98 -48.72
CA ARG A 613 12.46 21.42 -48.82
C ARG A 613 11.32 21.73 -49.78
N ASP A 614 11.22 21.04 -50.92
CA ASP A 614 10.15 21.25 -51.91
C ASP A 614 8.75 20.95 -51.35
N LYS A 615 8.65 20.14 -50.28
CA LYS A 615 7.41 19.89 -49.54
C LYS A 615 7.09 20.95 -48.47
N ILE A 616 7.88 22.02 -48.36
CA ILE A 616 7.73 23.06 -47.34
C ILE A 616 7.60 24.44 -48.01
N ALA A 617 6.64 25.24 -47.56
CA ALA A 617 6.42 26.59 -48.07
C ALA A 617 7.63 27.52 -47.78
N PRO A 618 7.88 28.57 -48.59
CA PRO A 618 8.91 29.56 -48.29
C PRO A 618 8.72 30.19 -46.90
N GLY A 619 9.74 30.15 -46.05
CA GLY A 619 9.67 30.59 -44.65
C GLY A 619 8.95 29.62 -43.71
N GLY A 620 8.57 28.42 -44.19
CA GLY A 620 7.89 27.38 -43.41
C GLY A 620 8.74 26.77 -42.30
N CYS A 621 8.09 25.94 -41.47
CA CYS A 621 8.70 25.34 -40.29
C CYS A 621 9.16 23.90 -40.53
N PHE A 622 10.32 23.53 -39.99
CA PHE A 622 10.81 22.16 -39.92
C PHE A 622 10.96 21.74 -38.45
N ILE A 623 10.33 20.62 -38.08
CA ILE A 623 10.20 20.11 -36.71
C ILE A 623 10.81 18.71 -36.67
N ASP A 624 11.99 18.55 -36.05
CA ASP A 624 12.72 17.27 -35.99
C ASP A 624 12.60 16.63 -34.60
N LEU A 625 11.86 15.52 -34.48
CA LEU A 625 11.66 14.86 -33.18
C LEU A 625 12.74 13.85 -32.82
N LYS A 626 13.66 13.57 -33.75
CA LYS A 626 14.72 12.56 -33.60
C LYS A 626 16.12 13.16 -33.72
N SER A 627 16.21 14.45 -34.05
CA SER A 627 17.46 15.16 -34.33
C SER A 627 18.30 14.44 -35.40
N GLN A 628 17.64 13.98 -36.47
CA GLN A 628 18.26 13.24 -37.57
C GLN A 628 18.92 14.17 -38.61
N PHE A 629 18.42 15.40 -38.75
CA PHE A 629 18.84 16.32 -39.81
C PHE A 629 19.80 17.41 -39.30
N ASP A 630 20.67 17.90 -40.19
CA ASP A 630 21.57 19.01 -39.89
C ASP A 630 20.81 20.33 -39.87
N GLU A 631 20.65 20.88 -38.66
CA GLU A 631 19.96 22.15 -38.40
C GLU A 631 20.59 23.32 -39.17
N SER A 632 21.92 23.36 -39.31
CA SER A 632 22.61 24.48 -39.96
C SER A 632 22.28 24.54 -41.45
N VAL A 633 22.20 23.39 -42.11
CA VAL A 633 21.84 23.26 -43.53
C VAL A 633 20.36 23.60 -43.73
N LEU A 634 19.48 23.15 -42.83
CA LEU A 634 18.05 23.48 -42.88
C LEU A 634 17.80 24.99 -42.69
N ARG A 635 18.43 25.63 -41.70
CA ARG A 635 18.35 27.09 -41.50
C ARG A 635 18.89 27.87 -42.69
N ALA A 636 20.02 27.45 -43.26
CA ALA A 636 20.61 28.08 -44.46
C ALA A 636 19.69 28.01 -45.69
N SER A 637 18.76 27.05 -45.74
CA SER A 637 17.76 26.94 -46.81
C SER A 637 16.56 27.90 -46.68
N GLY A 638 16.50 28.68 -45.59
CA GLY A 638 15.45 29.69 -45.31
C GLY A 638 14.28 29.18 -44.47
N LEU A 639 14.44 28.09 -43.74
CA LEU A 639 13.39 27.47 -42.90
C LEU A 639 13.52 27.87 -41.43
N SER A 640 12.38 27.96 -40.73
CA SER A 640 12.38 28.02 -39.26
C SER A 640 12.51 26.62 -38.69
N VAL A 641 13.66 26.30 -38.06
CA VAL A 641 13.95 24.96 -37.56
C VAL A 641 13.76 24.87 -36.05
N TRP A 642 13.16 23.78 -35.59
CA TRP A 642 13.16 23.34 -34.20
C TRP A 642 13.41 21.84 -34.13
N ARG A 643 14.15 21.39 -33.12
CA ARG A 643 14.36 19.97 -32.82
C ARG A 643 14.13 19.69 -31.34
N LEU A 644 13.74 18.45 -31.05
CA LEU A 644 13.48 17.94 -29.70
C LEU A 644 14.78 17.47 -29.01
#